data_AF-A0A7W0D108-F1
#
_entry.id   AF-A0A7W0D108-F1
#
_cell.length_a   1.000
_cell.length_b   1.000
_cell.length_c   1.000
_cell.angle_alpha   90.00
_cell.angle_beta   90.00
_cell.angle_gamma   90.00
#
_symmetry.space_group_name_H-M   'P 1'
#
loop_
_entity.id
_entity.type
_entity.pdbx_description
1 polymer ?
#
loop_
_entity_poly.entity_id
_entity_poly.type
_entity_poly.pdbx_seq_one_letter_code
_entity_poly.pdbx_strand_id
1 'polypeptide(L)'
;MDANPVFYDASGRRRRQFTLAVIAFALLLLLAGGLFAATIVSTTPEPALPFQAERPGGAAPPNAIERGAKRFGRAIVRRGKWLLNGRPARLTTLTVAFHAPWDSSSAASLQRHVDEIDWLVPGWISVTGPDHRWTVFPDRAGRQIVDHAIHRPKVLPMVQNALNGEWDAAGATAMLRSPAARKQLLDRLEAFLIANKADGAFFDIENLPPPSQRDYHAFLQEARARFRPHGWLIAMAAPVGDPNWRLPVYARQVDRLFLMAYDEHDPDGDPGPIASQAWFAATLAHALKGLPLDRVVVAIGSYAYDWTPDRPADTPSIEEAMLTAHDSGTVPRFDAASGNLTFSYRDEGEDHELWMLDAASFHNQMMAAHAQGVSGIALWRLGTEDPSVWQIFGRRHRAATDVRAIERIPAGTDVDIEGTGEVLRVGSTPVQGLRRLTLDPSGLVTGETFVQLPLPFSIQRAGYRPGLVALTFDDGPDPDWTPKILDILKAKHVPATFFIVGENALTWRDLLEREVREGHEVGNHTYTHPNLGRTSDAVTRIELNAVQRLVQAFTGHAIRLFRAPFFGDAEPTTADEIVPVEVGQRLGYLSVGLHVDPGDWTRPGVQAIIDRTIAGVLASNPERSGNVVLLHDAGGNRAETVAALPIIIDRLRARGYRFVPVSELVGLSRAQVMPELTPEEQRAARTDLALFTALGALQTALKWLFAIAITLGIARALILSGLALWQARREQKETPPVIRPDRFVSVLIPAFNEARVIESSVRRVLASTAVQLEVIVIDDGSKDATGDIVEHAFGGEPRVKLLRLENGGKARALNRGLAIARGEFIVALDADTQFPKKTIARLARWFADPTIGAVAGNAKVGNRVNLVTRWQALEYITAQNLERRALARLDAMTVVPGAVGAWRAEALKQAGGYPPDTLAEDQDLTIAIQRQGWKVRYDQDAVAFTEAPETFRALAKQRFRWAFGTLQCLWKHGAVLRTGRPRGLALVGLPQAMLFQVGFAAISPVIDLALIFSIVGTAMRVQEHGWAQTHTDLVMMATYWIAFTAIDLLAASIAFALSTRERWRLMWLLIPQRIGYRQIMYYVVLKALAAAIRGPRVGWGKLERSGRVSAS
;
A
#
# COMPACT_ATOMS: atom_id res chain seq x y z
N MET A 1 -50.58 -18.60 -36.05
CA MET A 1 -50.33 -18.80 -34.60
C MET A 1 -49.04 -18.09 -34.28
N ASP A 2 -49.10 -17.00 -33.53
CA ASP A 2 -47.89 -16.25 -33.14
C ASP A 2 -47.09 -17.11 -32.16
N ALA A 3 -45.97 -17.67 -32.62
CA ALA A 3 -45.09 -18.45 -31.78
C ALA A 3 -44.55 -17.55 -30.65
N ASN A 4 -44.77 -17.95 -29.40
CA ASN A 4 -44.23 -17.23 -28.25
C ASN A 4 -42.70 -17.28 -28.30
N PRO A 5 -41.98 -16.16 -28.12
CA PRO A 5 -40.53 -16.15 -28.13
C PRO A 5 -39.93 -17.06 -27.06
N VAL A 6 -38.77 -17.65 -27.34
CA VAL A 6 -38.03 -18.46 -26.37
C VAL A 6 -37.74 -17.64 -25.11
N PHE A 7 -37.97 -18.26 -23.93
CA PHE A 7 -37.97 -17.67 -22.58
C PHE A 7 -39.17 -16.79 -22.20
N TYR A 8 -40.10 -16.46 -23.09
CA TYR A 8 -41.24 -15.62 -22.73
C TYR A 8 -42.13 -16.30 -21.67
N ASP A 9 -42.39 -15.59 -20.57
CA ASP A 9 -43.31 -16.02 -19.51
C ASP A 9 -44.47 -15.02 -19.39
N ALA A 10 -45.60 -15.36 -19.98
CA ALA A 10 -46.81 -14.55 -19.93
C ALA A 10 -47.38 -14.40 -18.49
N SER A 11 -47.05 -15.32 -17.58
CA SER A 11 -47.58 -15.31 -16.21
C SER A 11 -46.87 -14.31 -15.28
N GLY A 12 -45.68 -13.83 -15.67
CA GLY A 12 -44.85 -12.93 -14.86
C GLY A 12 -44.28 -13.56 -13.57
N ARG A 13 -44.54 -14.85 -13.30
CA ARG A 13 -44.08 -15.55 -12.09
C ARG A 13 -42.56 -15.59 -12.00
N ARG A 14 -41.88 -15.86 -13.13
CA ARG A 14 -40.41 -15.94 -13.18
C ARG A 14 -39.76 -14.63 -12.79
N ARG A 15 -40.32 -13.48 -13.24
CA ARG A 15 -39.85 -12.15 -12.85
C ARG A 15 -39.98 -11.92 -11.35
N ARG A 16 -41.13 -12.26 -10.75
CA ARG A 16 -41.36 -12.09 -9.30
C ARG A 16 -40.40 -12.95 -8.48
N GLN A 17 -40.26 -14.23 -8.83
CA GLN A 17 -39.34 -15.16 -8.15
C GLN A 17 -37.89 -14.71 -8.26
N PHE A 18 -37.44 -14.28 -9.44
CA PHE A 18 -36.08 -13.76 -9.63
C PHE A 18 -35.82 -12.53 -8.76
N THR A 19 -36.73 -11.56 -8.74
CA THR A 19 -36.58 -10.36 -7.90
C THR A 19 -36.53 -10.71 -6.42
N LEU A 20 -37.41 -11.60 -5.94
CA LEU A 20 -37.40 -12.06 -4.54
C LEU A 20 -36.08 -12.78 -4.20
N ALA A 21 -35.60 -13.66 -5.07
CA ALA A 21 -34.35 -14.38 -4.87
C ALA A 21 -33.14 -13.43 -4.79
N VAL A 22 -33.07 -12.42 -5.66
CA VAL A 22 -31.99 -11.42 -5.63
C VAL A 22 -32.05 -10.57 -4.34
N ILE A 23 -33.24 -10.15 -3.92
CA ILE A 23 -33.41 -9.40 -2.66
C ILE A 23 -33.01 -10.28 -1.47
N ALA A 24 -33.49 -11.52 -1.42
CA ALA A 24 -33.15 -12.47 -0.36
C ALA A 24 -31.64 -12.74 -0.29
N PHE A 25 -30.98 -12.93 -1.45
CA PHE A 25 -29.54 -13.12 -1.54
C PHE A 25 -28.77 -11.88 -1.06
N ALA A 26 -29.18 -10.67 -1.46
CA ALA A 26 -28.55 -9.43 -1.02
C ALA A 26 -28.72 -9.20 0.48
N LEU A 27 -29.92 -9.47 1.03
CA LEU A 27 -30.17 -9.38 2.47
C LEU A 27 -29.35 -10.41 3.25
N LEU A 28 -29.23 -11.64 2.73
CA LEU A 28 -28.42 -12.68 3.36
C LEU A 28 -26.92 -12.32 3.35
N LEU A 29 -26.41 -11.74 2.26
CA LEU A 29 -25.03 -11.22 2.21
C LEU A 29 -24.81 -10.07 3.20
N LEU A 30 -25.74 -9.11 3.27
CA LEU A 30 -25.67 -8.01 4.23
C LEU A 30 -25.74 -8.49 5.67
N LEU A 31 -26.61 -9.46 5.96
CA LEU A 31 -26.73 -10.07 7.28
C LEU A 31 -25.46 -10.84 7.64
N ALA A 32 -24.92 -11.66 6.73
CA ALA A 32 -23.69 -12.40 6.96
C ALA A 32 -22.48 -11.46 7.18
N GLY A 33 -22.36 -10.41 6.35
CA GLY A 33 -21.31 -9.39 6.52
C GLY A 33 -21.47 -8.57 7.80
N GLY A 34 -22.71 -8.22 8.17
CA GLY A 34 -23.01 -7.50 9.41
C GLY A 34 -22.74 -8.34 10.66
N LEU A 35 -23.10 -9.64 10.65
CA LEU A 35 -22.79 -10.58 11.71
C LEU A 35 -21.27 -10.75 11.86
N PHE A 36 -20.55 -10.96 10.76
CA PHE A 36 -19.09 -11.09 10.77
C PHE A 36 -18.42 -9.82 11.31
N ALA A 37 -18.81 -8.64 10.84
CA ALA A 37 -18.29 -7.38 11.35
C ALA A 37 -18.58 -7.20 12.85
N ALA A 38 -19.79 -7.55 13.30
CA ALA A 38 -20.15 -7.50 14.72
C ALA A 38 -19.24 -8.43 15.55
N THR A 39 -18.99 -9.66 15.11
CA THR A 39 -18.12 -10.61 15.84
C THR A 39 -16.68 -10.13 16.01
N ILE A 40 -16.17 -9.32 15.08
CA ILE A 40 -14.80 -8.76 15.14
C ILE A 40 -14.75 -7.49 15.98
N VAL A 41 -15.78 -6.64 15.88
CA VAL A 41 -15.81 -5.35 16.60
C VAL A 41 -16.19 -5.53 18.07
N SER A 42 -17.11 -6.44 18.39
CA SER A 42 -17.56 -6.68 19.77
C SER A 42 -16.91 -7.94 20.35
N THR A 43 -15.68 -7.79 20.85
CA THR A 43 -15.04 -8.79 21.71
C THR A 43 -15.00 -8.26 23.14
N THR A 44 -15.33 -9.12 24.11
CA THR A 44 -15.11 -8.81 25.51
C THR A 44 -13.60 -8.86 25.77
N PRO A 45 -12.98 -7.78 26.30
CA PRO A 45 -11.60 -7.84 26.71
C PRO A 45 -11.39 -8.90 27.78
N GLU A 46 -10.26 -9.57 27.70
CA GLU A 46 -9.87 -10.58 28.66
C GLU A 46 -9.33 -9.91 29.95
N PRO A 47 -9.58 -10.45 31.16
CA PRO A 47 -9.14 -9.83 32.41
C PRO A 47 -7.62 -9.88 32.53
N ALA A 48 -6.96 -8.78 32.91
CA ALA A 48 -5.49 -8.69 32.95
C ALA A 48 -4.80 -9.89 33.65
N LEU A 49 -3.73 -10.41 33.03
CA LEU A 49 -2.92 -11.47 33.64
C LEU A 49 -2.19 -10.97 34.89
N PRO A 50 -1.90 -11.85 35.87
CA PRO A 50 -0.96 -11.51 36.94
C PRO A 50 0.37 -11.07 36.33
N PHE A 51 0.89 -9.94 36.79
CA PHE A 51 2.18 -9.40 36.37
C PHE A 51 2.79 -8.69 37.56
N GLN A 52 4.03 -8.99 37.87
CA GLN A 52 4.78 -8.36 38.93
C GLN A 52 6.11 -7.92 38.34
N ALA A 53 6.33 -6.61 38.29
CA ALA A 53 7.61 -6.06 37.86
C ALA A 53 8.73 -6.57 38.79
N GLU A 54 9.85 -6.98 38.21
CA GLU A 54 11.02 -7.41 38.98
C GLU A 54 11.78 -6.17 39.44
N ARG A 55 11.65 -5.78 40.71
CA ARG A 55 12.45 -4.68 41.26
C ARG A 55 13.89 -5.15 41.50
N PRO A 56 14.91 -4.47 40.96
CA PRO A 56 16.28 -4.71 41.39
C PRO A 56 16.41 -4.38 42.88
N GLY A 57 16.73 -5.39 43.69
CA GLY A 57 17.50 -5.22 44.92
C GLY A 57 17.00 -4.30 46.03
N GLY A 58 15.70 -4.24 46.37
CA GLY A 58 15.26 -3.77 47.70
C GLY A 58 15.74 -2.38 48.16
N ALA A 59 16.22 -1.52 47.25
CA ALA A 59 16.60 -0.15 47.54
C ALA A 59 15.35 0.61 47.98
N ALA A 60 15.47 1.39 49.06
CA ALA A 60 14.41 2.31 49.43
C ALA A 60 14.28 3.33 48.30
N PRO A 61 13.05 3.70 47.88
CA PRO A 61 12.88 4.77 46.91
C PRO A 61 13.60 6.03 47.41
N PRO A 62 14.13 6.86 46.50
CA PRO A 62 14.77 8.09 46.89
C PRO A 62 13.80 8.91 47.76
N ASN A 63 14.33 9.62 48.74
CA ASN A 63 13.50 10.41 49.66
C ASN A 63 13.96 11.85 49.66
N ALA A 64 13.00 12.77 49.54
CA ALA A 64 13.24 14.20 49.67
C ALA A 64 14.02 14.50 50.97
N ILE A 65 15.05 15.34 50.86
CA ILE A 65 15.74 15.88 52.03
C ILE A 65 15.53 17.39 52.07
N GLU A 66 15.09 17.90 53.20
CA GLU A 66 15.23 19.33 53.51
C GLU A 66 16.69 19.62 53.91
N ARG A 67 17.62 19.59 52.95
CA ARG A 67 18.80 20.45 53.09
C ARG A 67 18.27 21.84 52.81
N GLY A 68 18.12 22.66 53.85
CA GLY A 68 17.98 24.10 53.65
C GLY A 68 19.19 24.52 52.84
N ALA A 69 19.01 24.71 51.51
CA ALA A 69 20.04 25.05 50.54
C ALA A 69 21.10 25.86 51.30
N LYS A 70 22.30 25.30 51.53
CA LYS A 70 23.35 25.90 52.38
C LYS A 70 23.26 27.38 52.12
N ARG A 71 22.69 28.13 53.07
CA ARG A 71 22.07 29.44 52.79
C ARG A 71 23.04 30.23 51.94
N PHE A 72 22.86 30.20 50.61
CA PHE A 72 23.97 30.55 49.71
C PHE A 72 24.27 31.97 50.10
N GLY A 73 25.50 32.14 50.60
CA GLY A 73 25.81 33.28 51.45
C GLY A 73 25.34 34.52 50.72
N ARG A 74 24.74 35.46 51.46
CA ARG A 74 24.40 36.82 51.01
C ARG A 74 25.57 37.57 50.30
N ALA A 75 26.72 36.92 50.11
CA ALA A 75 27.97 37.47 49.65
C ALA A 75 28.22 37.39 48.13
N ILE A 76 27.54 36.55 47.32
CA ILE A 76 27.92 36.42 45.88
C ILE A 76 26.82 36.76 44.87
N VAL A 77 25.52 36.60 45.16
CA VAL A 77 24.48 37.17 44.28
C VAL A 77 24.26 38.64 44.65
N ARG A 78 25.16 39.53 44.20
CA ARG A 78 24.79 40.95 44.04
C ARG A 78 23.47 40.95 43.28
N ARG A 79 22.45 41.69 43.77
CA ARG A 79 21.21 41.98 43.04
C ARG A 79 21.55 42.69 41.72
N GLY A 80 22.03 41.94 40.74
CA GLY A 80 22.23 42.35 39.37
C GLY A 80 20.85 42.50 38.73
N LYS A 81 20.75 43.37 37.72
CA LYS A 81 19.50 43.52 36.99
C LYS A 81 19.30 42.27 36.12
N TRP A 82 18.14 41.61 36.27
CA TRP A 82 17.73 40.46 35.45
C TRP A 82 17.52 40.83 33.97
N LEU A 83 17.30 42.13 33.71
CA LEU A 83 17.25 42.72 32.37
C LEU A 83 18.16 43.96 32.32
N LEU A 84 19.08 43.99 31.36
CA LEU A 84 19.92 45.15 31.09
C LEU A 84 19.39 45.91 29.87
N ASN A 85 19.29 47.23 29.97
CA ASN A 85 18.81 48.08 28.87
C ASN A 85 19.81 48.03 27.69
N GLY A 86 19.31 47.73 26.49
CA GLY A 86 20.08 47.72 25.24
C GLY A 86 19.24 48.22 24.05
N ARG A 87 19.73 48.03 22.82
CA ARG A 87 18.95 48.32 21.60
C ARG A 87 18.19 47.05 21.20
N PRO A 88 16.84 47.02 21.25
CA PRO A 88 16.08 45.81 20.97
C PRO A 88 16.27 45.32 19.54
N ALA A 89 16.34 44.00 19.36
CA ALA A 89 16.50 43.34 18.07
C ALA A 89 15.28 43.54 17.13
N ARG A 90 15.47 43.36 15.81
CA ARG A 90 14.35 43.22 14.85
C ARG A 90 13.69 41.84 15.03
N LEU A 91 12.35 41.79 14.95
CA LEU A 91 11.43 40.67 15.24
C LEU A 91 11.56 39.40 14.36
N THR A 92 12.72 39.12 13.79
CA THR A 92 12.95 37.87 13.04
C THR A 92 14.11 37.13 13.68
N THR A 93 13.80 36.25 14.62
CA THR A 93 14.79 35.43 15.33
C THR A 93 15.23 34.23 14.48
N LEU A 94 16.54 34.08 14.27
CA LEU A 94 17.16 32.88 13.74
C LEU A 94 17.11 31.79 14.83
N THR A 95 16.49 30.65 14.50
CA THR A 95 16.28 29.52 15.42
C THR A 95 17.24 28.39 15.07
N VAL A 96 18.12 28.04 15.99
CA VAL A 96 19.12 26.97 15.79
C VAL A 96 18.92 25.87 16.84
N ALA A 97 19.16 24.61 16.49
CA ALA A 97 19.12 23.52 17.45
C ALA A 97 20.25 22.52 17.22
N PHE A 98 20.78 21.96 18.30
CA PHE A 98 21.84 20.96 18.29
C PHE A 98 21.26 19.55 18.39
N HIS A 99 21.67 18.65 17.48
CA HIS A 99 21.19 17.26 17.40
C HIS A 99 22.33 16.30 17.76
N ALA A 100 22.07 15.41 18.72
CA ALA A 100 23.01 14.36 19.11
C ALA A 100 22.58 13.03 18.48
N PRO A 101 23.33 12.50 17.49
CA PRO A 101 22.91 11.32 16.75
C PRO A 101 22.94 10.01 17.54
N TRP A 102 23.61 10.00 18.71
CA TRP A 102 23.68 8.87 19.63
C TRP A 102 22.56 8.88 20.68
N ASP A 103 21.69 9.88 20.68
CA ASP A 103 20.62 10.07 21.65
C ASP A 103 19.25 9.98 20.94
N SER A 104 18.45 8.99 21.32
CA SER A 104 17.12 8.73 20.76
C SER A 104 16.14 9.87 21.05
N SER A 105 16.21 10.47 22.24
CA SER A 105 15.35 11.59 22.65
C SER A 105 15.67 12.83 21.80
N SER A 106 16.92 12.99 21.38
CA SER A 106 17.33 14.02 20.40
C SER A 106 16.64 13.84 19.04
N ALA A 107 16.62 12.62 18.52
CA ALA A 107 15.93 12.31 17.27
C ALA A 107 14.40 12.47 17.38
N ALA A 108 13.80 12.08 18.51
CA ALA A 108 12.37 12.23 18.76
C ALA A 108 11.95 13.70 18.83
N SER A 109 12.73 14.55 19.52
CA SER A 109 12.51 16.00 19.52
C SER A 109 12.68 16.59 18.10
N LEU A 110 13.73 16.19 17.37
CA LEU A 110 13.93 16.62 15.99
C LEU A 110 12.73 16.27 15.09
N GLN A 111 12.19 15.05 15.18
CA GLN A 111 11.04 14.62 14.36
C GLN A 111 9.81 15.50 14.57
N ARG A 112 9.58 15.99 15.80
CA ARG A 112 8.45 16.87 16.12
C ARG A 112 8.68 18.31 15.69
N HIS A 113 9.92 18.77 15.73
CA HIS A 113 10.24 20.20 15.66
C HIS A 113 11.14 20.61 14.48
N VAL A 114 11.48 19.69 13.56
CA VAL A 114 12.33 19.98 12.39
C VAL A 114 11.83 21.17 11.56
N ASP A 115 10.51 21.33 11.44
CA ASP A 115 9.89 22.42 10.69
C ASP A 115 9.93 23.78 11.42
N GLU A 116 10.25 23.80 12.71
CA GLU A 116 10.44 25.01 13.52
C GLU A 116 11.89 25.53 13.46
N ILE A 117 12.83 24.72 12.97
CA ILE A 117 14.28 24.99 13.03
C ILE A 117 14.75 25.68 11.75
N ASP A 118 15.56 26.75 11.87
CA ASP A 118 16.25 27.32 10.70
C ASP A 118 17.51 26.55 10.38
N TRP A 119 18.38 26.37 11.38
CA TRP A 119 19.67 25.70 11.24
C TRP A 119 19.73 24.53 12.21
N LEU A 120 20.11 23.35 11.71
CA LEU A 120 20.36 22.16 12.49
C LEU A 120 21.87 21.92 12.56
N VAL A 121 22.38 21.74 13.78
CA VAL A 121 23.79 21.45 14.04
C VAL A 121 23.92 20.02 14.56
N PRO A 122 24.11 19.01 13.69
CA PRO A 122 24.23 17.63 14.14
C PRO A 122 25.67 17.27 14.53
N GLY A 123 25.82 16.56 15.66
CA GLY A 123 27.07 16.03 16.21
C GLY A 123 27.70 14.89 15.41
N TRP A 124 28.01 15.09 14.13
CA TRP A 124 28.42 13.99 13.25
C TRP A 124 29.91 13.68 13.26
N ILE A 125 30.78 14.61 13.61
CA ILE A 125 32.23 14.46 13.41
C ILE A 125 33.00 14.75 14.69
N SER A 126 33.84 13.80 15.10
CA SER A 126 34.85 13.98 16.14
C SER A 126 36.26 13.80 15.57
N VAL A 127 37.19 14.68 15.97
CA VAL A 127 38.61 14.62 15.59
C VAL A 127 39.47 14.66 16.84
N THR A 128 40.05 13.51 17.21
CA THR A 128 40.80 13.32 18.46
C THR A 128 42.05 12.46 18.25
N GLY A 129 42.93 12.44 19.23
CA GLY A 129 44.16 11.65 19.28
C GLY A 129 45.36 12.31 18.60
N PRO A 130 46.57 11.78 18.87
CA PRO A 130 47.82 12.28 18.28
C PRO A 130 47.92 12.08 16.77
N ASP A 131 47.13 11.17 16.20
CA ASP A 131 47.01 10.88 14.77
C ASP A 131 45.84 11.60 14.09
N HIS A 132 45.09 12.43 14.84
CA HIS A 132 43.92 13.18 14.37
C HIS A 132 42.85 12.27 13.75
N ARG A 133 42.51 11.20 14.48
CA ARG A 133 41.52 10.22 14.09
C ARG A 133 40.17 10.89 13.82
N TRP A 134 39.67 10.71 12.60
CA TRP A 134 38.37 11.19 12.14
C TRP A 134 37.29 10.14 12.42
N THR A 135 36.40 10.41 13.37
CA THR A 135 35.29 9.54 13.74
C THR A 135 33.97 10.15 13.26
N VAL A 136 33.16 9.38 12.55
CA VAL A 136 31.82 9.80 12.08
C VAL A 136 30.76 9.00 12.81
N PHE A 137 29.79 9.69 13.40
CA PHE A 137 28.65 9.06 14.05
C PHE A 137 27.53 8.80 13.03
N PRO A 138 27.00 7.56 12.93
CA PRO A 138 25.91 7.25 12.03
C PRO A 138 24.60 7.89 12.52
N ASP A 139 23.87 8.55 11.63
CA ASP A 139 22.62 9.27 11.97
C ASP A 139 21.55 9.02 10.91
N ARG A 140 21.07 7.77 10.83
CA ARG A 140 20.07 7.40 9.82
C ARG A 140 18.73 8.08 10.09
N ALA A 141 18.31 8.12 11.35
CA ALA A 141 17.04 8.70 11.78
C ALA A 141 17.00 10.22 11.53
N GLY A 142 18.00 10.97 12.01
CA GLY A 142 18.08 12.42 11.82
C GLY A 142 18.06 12.83 10.34
N ARG A 143 18.77 12.07 9.48
CA ARG A 143 18.77 12.30 8.03
C ARG A 143 17.41 12.08 7.40
N GLN A 144 16.73 10.98 7.76
CA GLN A 144 15.38 10.71 7.26
C GLN A 144 14.42 11.82 7.67
N ILE A 145 14.49 12.31 8.92
CA ILE A 145 13.67 13.41 9.40
C ILE A 145 13.90 14.67 8.56
N VAL A 146 15.17 15.06 8.37
CA VAL A 146 15.53 16.27 7.59
C VAL A 146 15.13 16.15 6.12
N ASP A 147 15.27 14.97 5.51
CA ASP A 147 14.92 14.75 4.10
C ASP A 147 13.41 14.81 3.84
N HIS A 148 12.58 14.53 4.85
CA HIS A 148 11.10 14.58 4.74
C HIS A 148 10.48 15.85 5.34
N ALA A 149 11.28 16.75 5.91
CA ALA A 149 10.80 18.00 6.50
C ALA A 149 10.12 18.89 5.43
N ILE A 150 9.00 19.52 5.79
CA ILE A 150 8.31 20.48 4.92
C ILE A 150 9.23 21.68 4.67
N HIS A 151 9.93 22.11 5.72
CA HIS A 151 10.90 23.20 5.67
C HIS A 151 12.30 22.71 6.06
N ARG A 152 13.03 22.12 5.10
CA ARG A 152 14.40 21.62 5.35
C ARG A 152 15.28 22.70 6.01
N PRO A 153 15.82 22.46 7.23
CA PRO A 153 16.77 23.38 7.85
C PRO A 153 18.10 23.39 7.11
N LYS A 154 18.89 24.44 7.30
CA LYS A 154 20.31 24.42 6.91
C LYS A 154 21.04 23.43 7.81
N VAL A 155 21.84 22.54 7.24
CA VAL A 155 22.57 21.52 8.00
C VAL A 155 24.02 21.92 8.11
N LEU A 156 24.51 22.13 9.34
CA LEU A 156 25.89 22.47 9.64
C LEU A 156 26.50 21.39 10.55
N PRO A 157 27.08 20.31 9.99
CA PRO A 157 27.69 19.26 10.80
C PRO A 157 28.72 19.84 11.76
N MET A 158 28.58 19.46 13.04
CA MET A 158 29.50 19.82 14.09
C MET A 158 30.79 19.01 13.97
N VAL A 159 31.91 19.72 14.01
CA VAL A 159 33.27 19.18 14.06
C VAL A 159 33.83 19.51 15.43
N GLN A 160 33.93 18.49 16.29
CA GLN A 160 34.34 18.63 17.68
C GLN A 160 35.67 17.93 17.97
N ASN A 161 36.38 18.38 19.02
CA ASN A 161 37.55 17.70 19.58
C ASN A 161 37.22 16.89 20.85
N ALA A 162 36.02 16.31 20.90
CA ALA A 162 35.59 15.44 21.99
C ALA A 162 35.15 14.06 21.49
N LEU A 163 35.43 13.01 22.27
CA LEU A 163 34.96 11.65 22.01
C LEU A 163 34.60 10.98 23.34
N ASN A 164 33.41 10.38 23.43
CA ASN A 164 32.90 9.74 24.66
C ASN A 164 32.90 10.67 25.90
N GLY A 165 32.56 11.95 25.71
CA GLY A 165 32.53 12.94 26.79
C GLY A 165 33.89 13.55 27.17
N GLU A 166 35.00 13.03 26.62
CA GLU A 166 36.35 13.54 26.92
C GLU A 166 36.84 14.53 25.86
N TRP A 167 37.30 15.71 26.29
CA TRP A 167 37.88 16.74 25.45
C TRP A 167 39.38 16.55 25.21
N ASP A 168 39.81 16.55 23.95
CA ASP A 168 41.21 16.38 23.55
C ASP A 168 41.85 17.71 23.12
N ALA A 169 42.29 18.49 24.11
CA ALA A 169 43.00 19.76 23.89
C ALA A 169 44.36 19.58 23.20
N ALA A 170 45.07 18.49 23.52
CA ALA A 170 46.43 18.24 23.04
C ALA A 170 46.44 17.85 21.55
N GLY A 171 45.58 16.92 21.16
CA GLY A 171 45.40 16.52 19.76
C GLY A 171 44.89 17.66 18.90
N ALA A 172 43.90 18.43 19.38
CA ALA A 172 43.40 19.62 18.68
C ALA A 172 44.51 20.67 18.47
N THR A 173 45.34 20.93 19.48
CA THR A 173 46.48 21.85 19.37
C THR A 173 47.51 21.38 18.36
N ALA A 174 47.87 20.10 18.37
CA ALA A 174 48.82 19.53 17.42
C ALA A 174 48.30 19.61 15.97
N MET A 175 47.01 19.32 15.78
CA MET A 175 46.32 19.42 14.48
C MET A 175 46.31 20.87 13.98
N LEU A 176 45.89 21.82 14.81
CA LEU A 176 45.79 23.23 14.43
C LEU A 176 47.16 23.83 14.10
N ARG A 177 48.23 23.44 14.79
CA ARG A 177 49.58 23.98 14.56
C ARG A 177 50.17 23.56 13.21
N SER A 178 49.82 22.37 12.72
CA SER A 178 50.39 21.81 11.48
C SER A 178 49.59 22.21 10.24
N PRO A 179 50.16 22.98 9.28
CA PRO A 179 49.46 23.33 8.03
C PRO A 179 49.05 22.10 7.21
N ALA A 180 49.85 21.02 7.26
CA ALA A 180 49.53 19.77 6.56
C ALA A 180 48.32 19.07 7.19
N ALA A 181 48.24 19.02 8.53
CA ALA A 181 47.10 18.43 9.24
C ALA A 181 45.82 19.24 9.02
N ARG A 182 45.88 20.58 9.11
CA ARG A 182 44.76 21.47 8.76
C ARG A 182 44.25 21.24 7.34
N LYS A 183 45.17 21.16 6.37
CA LYS A 183 44.81 20.88 4.97
C LYS A 183 44.11 19.52 4.85
N GLN A 184 44.64 18.47 5.48
CA GLN A 184 44.07 17.13 5.43
C GLN A 184 42.68 17.07 6.06
N LEU A 185 42.47 17.78 7.18
CA LEU A 185 41.17 17.91 7.81
C LEU A 185 40.16 18.56 6.84
N LEU A 186 40.54 19.68 6.22
CA LEU A 186 39.67 20.39 5.27
C LEU A 186 39.40 19.56 4.01
N ASP A 187 40.37 18.79 3.51
CA ASP A 187 40.17 17.87 2.37
C ASP A 187 39.10 16.81 2.69
N ARG A 188 39.13 16.25 3.91
CA ARG A 188 38.13 15.27 4.36
C ARG A 188 36.77 15.90 4.62
N LEU A 189 36.76 17.07 5.27
CA LEU A 189 35.53 17.80 5.58
C LEU A 189 34.81 18.22 4.30
N GLU A 190 35.50 18.77 3.31
CA GLU A 190 34.91 19.18 2.03
C GLU A 190 34.22 18.00 1.31
N ALA A 191 34.88 16.84 1.23
CA ALA A 191 34.28 15.64 0.66
C ALA A 191 33.04 15.17 1.46
N PHE A 192 33.11 15.25 2.79
CA PHE A 192 32.00 14.90 3.67
C PHE A 192 30.80 15.85 3.50
N LEU A 193 31.02 17.17 3.44
CA LEU A 193 29.94 18.14 3.26
C LEU A 193 29.20 17.94 1.92
N ILE A 194 29.92 17.62 0.84
CA ILE A 194 29.33 17.29 -0.47
C ILE A 194 28.48 16.03 -0.38
N ALA A 195 29.03 14.95 0.18
CA ALA A 195 28.32 13.66 0.29
C ALA A 195 27.02 13.77 1.10
N ASN A 196 26.95 14.73 2.02
CA ASN A 196 25.84 14.90 2.95
C ASN A 196 24.91 16.08 2.62
N LYS A 197 25.12 16.77 1.49
CA LYS A 197 24.34 17.96 1.09
C LYS A 197 24.26 19.01 2.22
N ALA A 198 25.39 19.22 2.90
CA ALA A 198 25.48 20.17 3.99
C ALA A 198 25.59 21.61 3.47
N ASP A 199 25.20 22.56 4.31
CA ASP A 199 25.18 24.00 4.01
C ASP A 199 26.43 24.72 4.54
N GLY A 200 27.35 23.98 5.17
CA GLY A 200 28.54 24.48 5.83
C GLY A 200 28.98 23.59 6.99
N ALA A 201 29.80 24.12 7.89
CA ALA A 201 30.26 23.40 9.08
C ALA A 201 30.16 24.27 10.33
N PHE A 202 29.94 23.60 11.47
CA PHE A 202 30.01 24.19 12.80
C PHE A 202 31.28 23.68 13.49
N PHE A 203 32.19 24.58 13.88
CA PHE A 203 33.43 24.20 14.56
C PHE A 203 33.30 24.38 16.06
N ASP A 204 33.38 23.26 16.78
CA ASP A 204 33.26 23.18 18.22
C ASP A 204 34.57 22.68 18.83
N ILE A 205 35.60 23.54 18.74
CA ILE A 205 36.96 23.20 19.17
C ILE A 205 37.25 23.92 20.48
N GLU A 206 37.15 23.16 21.58
CA GLU A 206 37.21 23.68 22.94
C GLU A 206 38.50 23.30 23.68
N ASN A 207 38.67 23.83 24.90
CA ASN A 207 39.82 23.61 25.77
C ASN A 207 41.18 23.93 25.13
N LEU A 208 41.21 24.90 24.21
CA LEU A 208 42.43 25.32 23.52
C LEU A 208 43.31 26.24 24.39
N PRO A 209 44.61 25.92 24.57
CA PRO A 209 45.51 26.80 25.31
C PRO A 209 45.77 28.11 24.53
N PRO A 210 46.16 29.21 25.20
CA PRO A 210 46.30 30.52 24.55
C PRO A 210 47.16 30.56 23.28
N PRO A 211 48.29 29.82 23.16
CA PRO A 211 49.08 29.80 21.92
C PRO A 211 48.33 29.23 20.71
N SER A 212 47.38 28.32 20.92
CA SER A 212 46.61 27.65 19.85
C SER A 212 45.56 28.57 19.21
N GLN A 213 45.22 29.69 19.85
CA GLN A 213 44.26 30.67 19.33
C GLN A 213 44.71 31.25 17.98
N ARG A 214 46.01 31.52 17.81
CA ARG A 214 46.58 31.99 16.54
C ARG A 214 46.44 30.93 15.43
N ASP A 215 46.70 29.69 15.79
CA ASP A 215 46.64 28.56 14.86
C ASP A 215 45.19 28.27 14.45
N TYR A 216 44.23 28.44 15.37
CA TYR A 216 42.81 28.33 15.06
C TYR A 216 42.32 29.43 14.11
N HIS A 217 42.80 30.67 14.25
CA HIS A 217 42.54 31.71 13.26
C HIS A 217 43.08 31.36 11.87
N ALA A 218 44.28 30.78 11.78
CA ALA A 218 44.83 30.35 10.49
C ALA A 218 43.95 29.27 9.85
N PHE A 219 43.49 28.29 10.65
CA PHE A 219 42.54 27.28 10.21
C PHE A 219 41.24 27.87 9.68
N LEU A 220 40.60 28.80 10.38
CA LEU A 220 39.34 29.42 9.96
C LEU A 220 39.49 30.22 8.66
N GLN A 221 40.64 30.87 8.44
CA GLN A 221 40.94 31.55 7.17
C GLN A 221 41.09 30.57 6.01
N GLU A 222 41.77 29.45 6.24
CA GLU A 222 41.91 28.37 5.25
C GLU A 222 40.55 27.73 4.92
N ALA A 223 39.74 27.44 5.95
CA ALA A 223 38.37 26.93 5.79
C ALA A 223 37.51 27.89 4.97
N ARG A 224 37.56 29.19 5.27
CA ARG A 224 36.79 30.21 4.54
C ARG A 224 37.18 30.31 3.08
N ALA A 225 38.48 30.23 2.76
CA ALA A 225 38.94 30.23 1.38
C ALA A 225 38.36 29.05 0.58
N ARG A 226 38.22 27.89 1.23
CA ARG A 226 37.64 26.67 0.64
C ARG A 226 36.12 26.69 0.55
N PHE A 227 35.44 27.27 1.52
CA PHE A 227 33.97 27.23 1.61
C PHE A 227 33.31 28.28 0.70
N ARG A 228 34.00 29.40 0.43
CA ARG A 228 33.48 30.52 -0.38
C ARG A 228 33.00 30.13 -1.79
N PRO A 229 33.71 29.30 -2.58
CA PRO A 229 33.24 28.87 -3.90
C PRO A 229 31.93 28.06 -3.88
N HIS A 230 31.67 27.34 -2.78
CA HIS A 230 30.47 26.52 -2.60
C HIS A 230 29.30 27.30 -1.96
N GLY A 231 29.54 28.52 -1.49
CA GLY A 231 28.55 29.30 -0.73
C GLY A 231 28.25 28.74 0.66
N TRP A 232 29.14 27.90 1.18
CA TRP A 232 28.99 27.26 2.49
C TRP A 232 29.25 28.21 3.65
N LEU A 233 28.53 28.00 4.75
CA LEU A 233 28.62 28.76 5.99
C LEU A 233 29.72 28.22 6.91
N ILE A 234 30.34 29.12 7.66
CA ILE A 234 31.21 28.78 8.79
C ILE A 234 30.55 29.33 10.06
N ALA A 235 30.19 28.42 10.95
CA ALA A 235 29.76 28.72 12.31
C ALA A 235 30.78 28.17 13.30
N MET A 236 30.88 28.78 14.49
CA MET A 236 31.74 28.26 15.56
C MET A 236 31.17 28.55 16.93
N ALA A 237 31.41 27.65 17.88
CA ALA A 237 31.21 27.89 19.30
C ALA A 237 32.33 28.76 19.87
N ALA A 238 32.01 29.55 20.89
CA ALA A 238 32.96 30.31 21.68
C ALA A 238 32.47 30.49 23.12
N PRO A 239 33.36 30.33 24.11
CA PRO A 239 33.05 30.58 25.51
C PRO A 239 32.92 32.09 25.76
N VAL A 240 32.06 32.47 26.71
CA VAL A 240 31.81 33.88 27.08
C VAL A 240 32.66 34.35 28.27
N GLY A 241 33.27 33.42 29.02
CA GLY A 241 34.01 33.69 30.27
C GLY A 241 35.55 33.65 30.15
N ASP A 242 36.11 33.17 29.04
CA ASP A 242 37.56 33.04 28.89
C ASP A 242 38.19 34.28 28.20
N PRO A 243 39.01 35.09 28.92
CA PRO A 243 39.61 36.29 28.34
C PRO A 243 40.63 36.01 27.23
N ASN A 244 41.09 34.77 27.08
CA ASN A 244 41.97 34.37 25.98
C ASN A 244 41.24 34.33 24.63
N TRP A 245 39.91 34.23 24.63
CA TRP A 245 39.08 34.24 23.42
C TRP A 245 38.77 35.66 22.98
N ARG A 246 39.49 36.14 21.97
CA ARG A 246 39.27 37.46 21.37
C ARG A 246 38.06 37.43 20.42
N LEU A 247 36.84 37.40 20.98
CA LEU A 247 35.58 37.26 20.23
C LEU A 247 35.45 38.19 19.00
N PRO A 248 35.82 39.50 19.03
CA PRO A 248 35.73 40.35 17.85
C PRO A 248 36.66 39.95 16.69
N VAL A 249 37.73 39.21 16.97
CA VAL A 249 38.62 38.66 15.94
C VAL A 249 37.95 37.47 15.25
N TYR A 250 37.36 36.57 16.03
CA TYR A 250 36.63 35.41 15.53
C TYR A 250 35.38 35.80 14.73
N ALA A 251 34.57 36.74 15.22
CA ALA A 251 33.35 37.21 14.56
C ALA A 251 33.57 37.79 13.14
N ARG A 252 34.79 38.24 12.82
CA ARG A 252 35.16 38.70 11.47
C ARG A 252 35.49 37.56 10.51
N GLN A 253 35.91 36.42 11.04
CA GLN A 253 36.37 35.26 10.27
C GLN A 253 35.24 34.29 9.95
N VAL A 254 34.24 34.18 10.81
CA VAL A 254 33.08 33.29 10.64
C VAL A 254 31.81 34.04 10.18
N ASP A 255 30.82 33.29 9.69
CA ASP A 255 29.50 33.81 9.34
C ASP A 255 28.60 33.97 10.57
N ARG A 256 28.70 33.03 11.52
CA ARG A 256 28.02 33.11 12.83
C ARG A 256 28.93 32.69 13.97
N LEU A 257 28.92 33.47 15.05
CA LEU A 257 29.61 33.18 16.30
C LEU A 257 28.57 32.78 17.35
N PHE A 258 28.67 31.57 17.88
CA PHE A 258 27.77 31.03 18.89
C PHE A 258 28.38 31.23 20.27
N LEU A 259 27.72 32.02 21.10
CA LEU A 259 28.14 32.30 22.47
C LEU A 259 27.50 31.27 23.39
N MET A 260 28.33 30.48 24.07
CA MET A 260 27.90 29.49 25.07
C MET A 260 27.78 30.19 26.41
N ALA A 261 26.58 30.66 26.74
CA ALA A 261 26.31 31.46 27.94
C ALA A 261 25.60 30.61 29.01
N TYR A 262 26.20 29.47 29.34
CA TYR A 262 25.80 28.54 30.40
C TYR A 262 27.06 28.00 31.09
N ASP A 263 26.91 27.10 32.06
CA ASP A 263 27.98 26.60 32.94
C ASP A 263 28.58 27.68 33.85
N GLU A 264 27.73 28.45 34.54
CA GLU A 264 28.15 29.25 35.72
C GLU A 264 28.71 28.33 36.82
N HIS A 265 28.11 27.14 36.97
CA HIS A 265 28.62 26.01 37.72
C HIS A 265 28.68 24.82 36.77
N ASP A 266 29.87 24.25 36.57
CA ASP A 266 30.12 23.10 35.69
C ASP A 266 30.02 21.77 36.46
N PRO A 267 29.92 20.61 35.77
CA PRO A 267 29.80 19.30 36.42
C PRO A 267 30.94 18.92 37.36
N ASP A 268 32.14 19.45 37.15
CA ASP A 268 33.32 19.17 37.98
C ASP A 268 33.45 20.15 39.17
N GLY A 269 32.60 21.17 39.22
CA GLY A 269 32.59 22.24 40.21
C GLY A 269 31.62 22.03 41.40
N ASP A 270 31.48 23.08 42.22
CA ASP A 270 30.54 23.08 43.34
C ASP A 270 29.08 23.17 42.84
N PRO A 271 28.10 22.52 43.52
CA PRO A 271 26.69 22.59 43.14
C PRO A 271 26.14 24.02 43.15
N GLY A 272 25.38 24.39 42.11
CA GLY A 272 24.77 25.71 42.00
C GLY A 272 23.94 25.92 40.73
N PRO A 273 23.35 27.13 40.55
CA PRO A 273 22.58 27.42 39.36
C PRO A 273 23.46 27.33 38.10
N ILE A 274 23.00 26.56 37.12
CA ILE A 274 23.71 26.32 35.85
C ILE A 274 23.96 27.62 35.08
N ALA A 275 23.01 28.55 35.10
CA ALA A 275 23.15 29.86 34.47
C ALA A 275 22.15 30.84 35.10
N SER A 276 22.50 31.41 36.25
CA SER A 276 21.61 32.36 36.92
C SER A 276 21.33 33.57 36.03
N GLN A 277 20.10 34.07 36.04
CA GLN A 277 19.63 35.14 35.16
C GLN A 277 20.48 36.41 35.25
N ALA A 278 20.92 36.77 36.45
CA ALA A 278 21.77 37.94 36.67
C ALA A 278 23.18 37.74 36.12
N TRP A 279 23.76 36.55 36.29
CA TRP A 279 25.05 36.19 35.70
C TRP A 279 24.93 36.16 34.17
N PHE A 280 23.93 35.48 33.62
CA PHE A 280 23.68 35.37 32.18
C PHE A 280 23.60 36.75 31.53
N ALA A 281 22.77 37.65 32.07
CA ALA A 281 22.60 38.99 31.53
C ALA A 281 23.90 39.80 31.55
N ALA A 282 24.67 39.72 32.64
CA ALA A 282 25.93 40.45 32.79
C ALA A 282 27.04 39.89 31.89
N THR A 283 27.19 38.57 31.86
CA THR A 283 28.18 37.84 31.07
C THR A 283 27.91 38.03 29.58
N LEU A 284 26.67 37.89 29.14
CA LEU A 284 26.27 38.15 27.76
C LEU A 284 26.54 39.61 27.36
N ALA A 285 26.09 40.59 28.17
CA ALA A 285 26.33 42.00 27.88
C ALA A 285 27.83 42.34 27.82
N HIS A 286 28.67 41.63 28.58
CA HIS A 286 30.11 41.75 28.48
C HIS A 286 30.65 41.16 27.17
N ALA A 287 30.27 39.93 26.84
CA ALA A 287 30.72 39.21 25.64
C ALA A 287 30.33 39.93 24.34
N LEU A 288 29.17 40.59 24.30
CA LEU A 288 28.67 41.32 23.14
C LEU A 288 29.46 42.60 22.82
N LYS A 289 30.31 43.10 23.72
CA LYS A 289 31.04 44.35 23.51
C LYS A 289 31.95 44.27 22.28
N GLY A 290 31.67 45.13 21.30
CA GLY A 290 32.45 45.23 20.07
C GLY A 290 32.17 44.12 19.05
N LEU A 291 31.11 43.31 19.25
CA LEU A 291 30.67 42.30 18.28
C LEU A 291 29.62 42.86 17.29
N PRO A 292 29.65 42.42 16.03
CA PRO A 292 28.55 42.65 15.09
C PRO A 292 27.35 41.76 15.48
N LEU A 293 26.33 42.35 16.08
CA LEU A 293 25.19 41.63 16.67
C LEU A 293 24.42 40.76 15.67
N ASP A 294 24.42 41.11 14.38
CA ASP A 294 23.80 40.33 13.29
C ASP A 294 24.52 39.00 13.01
N ARG A 295 25.75 38.82 13.54
CA ARG A 295 26.53 37.59 13.43
C ARG A 295 26.52 36.75 14.70
N VAL A 296 25.94 37.24 15.78
CA VAL A 296 25.94 36.54 17.06
C VAL A 296 24.70 35.65 17.17
N VAL A 297 24.90 34.42 17.62
CA VAL A 297 23.86 33.51 18.09
C VAL A 297 24.17 33.19 19.53
N VAL A 298 23.17 33.24 20.42
CA VAL A 298 23.36 32.85 21.83
C VAL A 298 22.80 31.45 22.01
N ALA A 299 23.65 30.53 22.46
CA ALA A 299 23.22 29.21 22.85
C ALA A 299 22.68 29.25 24.27
N ILE A 300 21.46 28.74 24.44
CA ILE A 300 20.72 28.67 25.69
C ILE A 300 20.52 27.19 26.03
N GLY A 301 20.89 26.82 27.25
CA GLY A 301 20.77 25.46 27.75
C GLY A 301 19.33 25.14 28.15
N SER A 302 18.91 23.89 27.94
CA SER A 302 17.76 23.31 28.63
C SER A 302 18.08 21.86 28.99
N TYR A 303 18.51 21.67 30.24
CA TYR A 303 19.02 20.42 30.82
C TYR A 303 19.20 20.63 32.34
N ALA A 304 19.62 19.58 33.04
CA ALA A 304 19.90 19.60 34.48
C ALA A 304 21.31 19.08 34.80
N TYR A 305 21.79 19.42 36.00
CA TYR A 305 22.98 18.84 36.62
C TYR A 305 22.61 18.34 38.01
N ASP A 306 23.01 17.10 38.31
CA ASP A 306 22.77 16.42 39.57
C ASP A 306 24.10 16.09 40.26
N TRP A 307 24.42 16.85 41.31
CA TRP A 307 25.68 16.70 42.03
C TRP A 307 25.56 15.75 43.23
N THR A 308 26.63 14.99 43.44
CA THR A 308 26.89 14.27 44.68
C THR A 308 28.28 14.65 45.22
N PRO A 309 28.60 14.36 46.51
CA PRO A 309 29.82 14.89 47.14
C PRO A 309 31.16 14.42 46.54
N ASP A 310 31.20 13.24 45.90
CA ASP A 310 32.45 12.53 45.57
C ASP A 310 32.63 12.20 44.07
N ARG A 311 31.69 12.60 43.20
CA ARG A 311 31.76 12.38 41.73
C ARG A 311 31.29 13.62 40.95
N PRO A 312 31.74 13.81 39.70
CA PRO A 312 31.20 14.83 38.81
C PRO A 312 29.68 14.71 38.68
N ALA A 313 29.01 15.83 38.41
CA ALA A 313 27.56 15.85 38.28
C ALA A 313 27.09 15.00 37.09
N ASP A 314 26.02 14.24 37.30
CA ASP A 314 25.27 13.62 36.22
C ASP A 314 24.49 14.70 35.46
N THR A 315 24.23 14.50 34.17
CA THR A 315 23.63 15.53 33.29
C THR A 315 22.23 15.14 32.78
N PRO A 316 21.21 15.01 33.65
CA PRO A 316 19.90 14.54 33.23
C PRO A 316 19.18 15.52 32.30
N SER A 317 18.28 14.99 31.48
CA SER A 317 17.28 15.79 30.77
C SER A 317 16.33 16.47 31.77
N ILE A 318 15.60 17.49 31.32
CA ILE A 318 14.56 18.09 32.17
C ILE A 318 13.49 17.05 32.52
N GLU A 319 13.21 16.12 31.61
CA GLU A 319 12.23 15.06 31.82
C GLU A 319 12.69 14.06 32.89
N GLU A 320 13.93 13.57 32.82
CA GLU A 320 14.57 12.70 33.82
C GLU A 320 14.62 13.38 35.19
N ALA A 321 14.92 14.68 35.24
CA ALA A 321 14.92 15.44 36.49
C ALA A 321 13.51 15.58 37.10
N MET A 322 12.46 15.70 36.28
CA MET A 322 11.07 15.73 36.75
C MET A 322 10.62 14.36 37.27
N LEU A 323 11.03 13.28 36.61
CA LEU A 323 10.79 11.90 37.06
C LEU A 323 11.50 11.64 38.40
N THR A 324 12.78 12.01 38.51
CA THR A 324 13.55 11.91 39.75
C THR A 324 12.88 12.67 40.90
N ALA A 325 12.35 13.87 40.63
CA ALA A 325 11.60 14.63 41.63
C ALA A 325 10.32 13.91 42.07
N HIS A 326 9.58 13.32 41.12
CA HIS A 326 8.39 12.52 41.39
C HIS A 326 8.70 11.31 42.28
N ASP A 327 9.70 10.51 41.89
CA ASP A 327 10.09 9.29 42.59
C ASP A 327 10.65 9.58 43.99
N SER A 328 11.30 10.74 44.14
CA SER A 328 11.81 11.24 45.42
C SER A 328 10.71 11.80 46.34
N GLY A 329 9.47 11.92 45.86
CA GLY A 329 8.36 12.54 46.59
C GLY A 329 8.51 14.05 46.80
N THR A 330 9.26 14.74 45.94
CA THR A 330 9.51 16.18 46.01
C THR A 330 8.95 16.92 44.79
N VAL A 331 9.03 18.25 44.81
CA VAL A 331 8.63 19.11 43.69
C VAL A 331 9.74 20.12 43.46
N PRO A 332 10.21 20.31 42.20
CA PRO A 332 11.20 21.33 41.90
C PRO A 332 10.75 22.72 42.35
N ARG A 333 11.66 23.44 43.01
CA ARG A 333 11.40 24.78 43.55
C ARG A 333 12.09 25.84 42.72
N PHE A 334 11.37 26.89 42.36
CA PHE A 334 11.94 28.10 41.76
C PHE A 334 12.77 28.88 42.77
N ASP A 335 14.05 29.08 42.46
CA ASP A 335 14.92 29.94 43.23
C ASP A 335 14.87 31.37 42.69
N ALA A 336 14.14 32.25 43.38
CA ALA A 336 13.94 33.64 42.94
C ALA A 336 15.22 34.52 42.94
N ALA A 337 16.35 34.04 43.46
CA ALA A 337 17.62 34.75 43.38
C ALA A 337 18.35 34.48 42.07
N SER A 338 18.33 33.22 41.61
CA SER A 338 18.97 32.77 40.38
C SER A 338 18.05 32.80 39.16
N GLY A 339 16.75 32.49 39.33
CA GLY A 339 15.82 32.25 38.22
C GLY A 339 15.83 30.81 37.69
N ASN A 340 16.51 29.88 38.39
CA ASN A 340 16.60 28.47 38.05
C ASN A 340 15.74 27.61 39.00
N LEU A 341 15.42 26.39 38.58
CA LEU A 341 14.78 25.38 39.42
C LEU A 341 15.83 24.53 40.15
N THR A 342 15.49 24.08 41.36
CA THR A 342 16.34 23.20 42.16
C THR A 342 15.52 22.31 43.11
N PHE A 343 16.05 21.12 43.43
CA PHE A 343 15.60 20.29 44.54
C PHE A 343 16.75 19.41 45.06
N SER A 344 16.54 18.77 46.21
CA SER A 344 17.51 17.85 46.82
C SER A 344 16.81 16.58 47.27
N TYR A 345 17.51 15.45 47.15
CA TYR A 345 17.00 14.13 47.51
C TYR A 345 18.12 13.23 48.04
N ARG A 346 17.74 12.13 48.68
CA ARG A 346 18.65 11.06 49.08
C ARG A 346 18.37 9.84 48.24
N ASP A 347 19.38 9.29 47.59
CA ASP A 347 19.29 8.01 46.90
C ASP A 347 20.45 7.11 47.29
N GLU A 348 20.17 5.82 47.51
CA GLU A 348 21.13 4.80 47.98
C GLU A 348 22.03 5.19 49.19
N GLY A 349 21.65 6.21 49.96
CA GLY A 349 22.43 6.73 51.09
C GLY A 349 23.31 7.94 50.77
N GLU A 350 23.36 8.39 49.52
CA GLU A 350 24.03 9.61 49.05
C GLU A 350 23.06 10.79 48.97
N ASP A 351 23.55 12.00 49.26
CA ASP A 351 22.75 13.23 49.16
C ASP A 351 23.02 13.90 47.81
N HIS A 352 21.95 14.14 47.07
CA HIS A 352 21.95 14.75 45.75
C HIS A 352 21.44 16.20 45.80
N GLU A 353 22.05 17.08 45.02
CA GLU A 353 21.59 18.45 44.80
C GLU A 353 21.49 18.72 43.29
N LEU A 354 20.26 18.94 42.81
CA LEU A 354 19.98 19.09 41.40
C LEU A 354 19.58 20.54 41.08
N TRP A 355 20.16 21.09 40.02
CA TRP A 355 19.77 22.37 39.42
C TRP A 355 19.42 22.18 37.95
N MET A 356 18.46 22.96 37.42
CA MET A 356 18.01 22.79 36.03
C MET A 356 17.63 24.09 35.32
N LEU A 357 17.69 24.05 33.98
CA LEU A 357 17.28 25.10 33.05
C LEU A 357 16.01 24.69 32.29
N ASP A 358 14.86 25.05 32.84
CA ASP A 358 13.53 24.78 32.29
C ASP A 358 13.08 25.86 31.27
N ALA A 359 11.85 25.76 30.75
CA ALA A 359 11.34 26.76 29.81
C ALA A 359 11.20 28.17 30.40
N ALA A 360 10.98 28.33 31.72
CA ALA A 360 10.93 29.64 32.36
C ALA A 360 12.30 30.33 32.34
N SER A 361 13.36 29.61 32.71
CA SER A 361 14.73 30.12 32.60
C SER A 361 15.11 30.41 31.14
N PHE A 362 14.75 29.52 30.19
CA PHE A 362 14.97 29.71 28.75
C PHE A 362 14.32 31.01 28.24
N HIS A 363 13.06 31.26 28.62
CA HIS A 363 12.33 32.49 28.27
C HIS A 363 13.04 33.73 28.78
N ASN A 364 13.43 33.74 30.06
CA ASN A 364 14.11 34.87 30.68
C ASN A 364 15.47 35.17 30.02
N GLN A 365 16.24 34.13 29.69
CA GLN A 365 17.54 34.27 29.01
C GLN A 365 17.36 34.74 27.56
N MET A 366 16.35 34.25 26.84
CA MET A 366 15.98 34.72 25.50
C MET A 366 15.58 36.21 25.52
N MET A 367 14.78 36.63 26.50
CA MET A 367 14.42 38.04 26.69
C MET A 367 15.65 38.91 26.96
N ALA A 368 16.60 38.45 27.79
CA ALA A 368 17.85 39.17 28.05
C ALA A 368 18.70 39.31 26.78
N ALA A 369 18.81 38.27 25.97
CA ALA A 369 19.51 38.33 24.68
C ALA A 369 18.87 39.31 23.70
N HIS A 370 17.54 39.27 23.56
CA HIS A 370 16.79 40.19 22.70
C HIS A 370 16.88 41.65 23.15
N ALA A 371 16.87 41.90 24.46
CA ALA A 371 17.06 43.24 25.01
C ALA A 371 18.44 43.83 24.67
N GLN A 372 19.44 42.98 24.46
CA GLN A 372 20.79 43.36 24.04
C GLN A 372 20.97 43.41 22.50
N GLY A 373 19.90 43.17 21.73
CA GLY A 373 19.91 43.28 20.27
C GLY A 373 20.33 42.01 19.52
N VAL A 374 20.46 40.88 20.21
CA VAL A 374 20.73 39.58 19.59
C VAL A 374 19.44 39.04 18.98
N SER A 375 19.50 38.61 17.71
CA SER A 375 18.37 38.04 16.97
C SER A 375 18.61 36.58 16.57
N GLY A 376 19.59 35.90 17.15
CA GLY A 376 19.86 34.48 16.93
C GLY A 376 19.91 33.74 18.26
N ILE A 377 19.08 32.70 18.39
CA ILE A 377 18.97 31.87 19.59
C ILE A 377 19.18 30.42 19.17
N ALA A 378 20.01 29.70 19.93
CA ALA A 378 20.25 28.28 19.74
C ALA A 378 19.84 27.48 20.98
N LEU A 379 19.16 26.35 20.79
CA LEU A 379 18.82 25.41 21.85
C LEU A 379 19.93 24.36 22.00
N TRP A 380 20.58 24.33 23.16
CA TRP A 380 21.50 23.26 23.57
C TRP A 380 20.83 22.38 24.64
N ARG A 381 20.36 21.18 24.30
CA ARG A 381 20.30 20.54 22.96
C ARG A 381 18.98 19.80 22.78
N LEU A 382 18.67 19.34 21.56
CA LEU A 382 17.50 18.51 21.31
C LEU A 382 17.57 17.22 22.13
N GLY A 383 16.44 16.86 22.75
CA GLY A 383 16.26 15.67 23.57
C GLY A 383 16.40 15.93 25.07
N THR A 384 17.06 17.01 25.48
CA THR A 384 17.25 17.33 26.91
C THR A 384 16.28 18.40 27.40
N GLU A 385 15.64 19.11 26.48
CA GLU A 385 14.90 20.32 26.77
C GLU A 385 13.58 20.08 27.51
N ASP A 386 13.13 21.11 28.24
CA ASP A 386 11.72 21.22 28.62
C ASP A 386 10.85 21.27 27.35
N PRO A 387 9.94 20.29 27.13
CA PRO A 387 9.18 20.21 25.88
C PRO A 387 8.33 21.46 25.57
N SER A 388 8.00 22.25 26.60
CA SER A 388 7.23 23.48 26.42
C SER A 388 8.05 24.66 25.91
N VAL A 389 9.38 24.57 25.83
CA VAL A 389 10.25 25.57 25.15
C VAL A 389 9.76 25.82 23.73
N TRP A 390 9.29 24.79 23.03
CA TRP A 390 8.75 24.91 21.66
C TRP A 390 7.44 25.69 21.55
N GLN A 391 6.79 26.05 22.67
CA GLN A 391 5.66 26.98 22.68
C GLN A 391 6.10 28.45 22.57
N ILE A 392 7.39 28.72 22.79
CA ILE A 392 7.97 30.05 22.78
C ILE A 392 9.16 30.21 21.81
N PHE A 393 9.69 29.09 21.31
CA PHE A 393 10.88 29.01 20.45
C PHE A 393 10.52 28.34 19.12
N GLY A 394 11.05 28.85 18.00
CA GLY A 394 10.78 28.31 16.66
C GLY A 394 10.30 29.35 15.65
N ARG A 395 10.26 28.95 14.38
CA ARG A 395 9.80 29.79 13.25
C ARG A 395 8.41 30.36 13.46
N ARG A 396 7.49 29.62 14.08
CA ARG A 396 6.11 30.09 14.34
C ARG A 396 6.02 31.18 15.40
N HIS A 397 7.04 31.35 16.25
CA HIS A 397 7.03 32.25 17.40
C HIS A 397 7.84 33.54 17.20
N ARG A 398 8.21 33.89 15.96
CA ARG A 398 9.07 35.06 15.65
C ARG A 398 8.44 36.43 15.95
N ALA A 399 7.12 36.56 15.85
CA ALA A 399 6.44 37.87 15.87
C ALA A 399 5.94 38.30 17.24
N ALA A 400 5.41 37.36 18.04
CA ALA A 400 4.92 37.57 19.39
C ALA A 400 4.78 36.22 20.10
N THR A 401 5.15 36.18 21.37
CA THR A 401 5.16 34.96 22.17
C THR A 401 4.34 35.16 23.42
N ASP A 402 3.37 34.28 23.67
CA ASP A 402 2.66 34.22 24.95
C ASP A 402 3.44 33.32 25.91
N VAL A 403 4.16 33.93 26.86
CA VAL A 403 4.92 33.18 27.87
C VAL A 403 4.03 32.25 28.69
N ARG A 404 2.73 32.53 28.85
CA ARG A 404 1.83 31.61 29.58
C ARG A 404 1.58 30.30 28.84
N ALA A 405 1.94 30.19 27.55
CA ALA A 405 1.84 28.93 26.82
C ALA A 405 2.72 27.83 27.43
N ILE A 406 3.81 28.19 28.12
CA ILE A 406 4.70 27.23 28.81
C ILE A 406 4.14 26.75 30.16
N GLU A 407 3.00 27.29 30.63
CA GLU A 407 2.32 26.78 31.85
C GLU A 407 1.87 25.32 31.66
N ARG A 408 1.55 24.92 30.43
CA ARG A 408 1.22 23.54 30.07
C ARG A 408 2.47 22.85 29.54
N ILE A 409 2.92 21.82 30.24
CA ILE A 409 4.11 21.06 29.87
C ILE A 409 3.61 19.81 29.14
N PRO A 410 3.91 19.63 27.83
CA PRO A 410 3.61 18.39 27.13
C PRO A 410 4.10 17.19 27.94
N ALA A 411 3.39 16.07 27.86
CA ALA A 411 3.85 14.86 28.53
C ALA A 411 5.23 14.47 27.99
N GLY A 412 6.03 13.89 28.88
CA GLY A 412 7.35 13.40 28.58
C GLY A 412 7.36 12.40 27.43
N THR A 413 8.47 12.35 26.70
CA THR A 413 8.64 11.48 25.53
C THR A 413 9.63 10.36 25.74
N ASP A 414 10.33 10.38 26.86
CA ASP A 414 11.10 9.25 27.34
C ASP A 414 10.15 8.19 27.88
N VAL A 415 10.71 7.01 28.13
CA VAL A 415 9.99 5.86 28.66
C VAL A 415 10.71 5.48 29.94
N ASP A 416 10.00 5.61 31.05
CA ASP A 416 10.45 5.07 32.31
C ASP A 416 10.32 3.54 32.23
N ILE A 417 11.42 2.82 32.49
CA ILE A 417 11.45 1.36 32.40
C ILE A 417 11.71 0.79 33.79
N GLU A 418 10.66 0.23 34.39
CA GLU A 418 10.73 -0.42 35.69
C GLU A 418 10.97 -1.93 35.55
N GLY A 419 12.11 -2.40 36.03
CA GLY A 419 12.40 -3.83 36.23
C GLY A 419 13.14 -4.52 35.08
N THR A 420 13.19 -5.86 35.11
CA THR A 420 14.08 -6.67 34.26
C THR A 420 13.33 -7.70 33.40
N GLY A 421 13.85 -8.01 32.21
CA GLY A 421 13.28 -9.02 31.29
C GLY A 421 12.59 -8.43 30.05
N GLU A 422 12.06 -9.31 29.18
CA GLU A 422 11.50 -8.93 27.88
C GLU A 422 9.96 -8.96 27.79
N VAL A 423 9.23 -9.25 28.87
CA VAL A 423 7.76 -9.18 28.87
C VAL A 423 7.31 -7.84 29.43
N LEU A 424 6.50 -7.12 28.66
CA LEU A 424 6.19 -5.71 28.87
C LEU A 424 4.74 -5.52 29.33
N ARG A 425 4.54 -4.58 30.25
CA ARG A 425 3.26 -4.02 30.67
C ARG A 425 3.39 -2.50 30.78
N VAL A 426 2.41 -1.77 30.24
CA VAL A 426 2.28 -0.34 30.53
C VAL A 426 1.85 -0.18 31.98
N GLY A 427 2.73 0.37 32.82
CA GLY A 427 2.48 0.68 34.22
C GLY A 427 1.60 1.92 34.37
N SER A 428 2.00 3.01 33.71
CA SER A 428 1.24 4.27 33.68
C SER A 428 1.32 4.94 32.31
N THR A 429 0.27 5.69 31.96
CA THR A 429 0.22 6.50 30.74
C THR A 429 0.74 7.91 31.02
N PRO A 430 1.29 8.63 30.01
CA PRO A 430 1.92 9.91 30.22
C PRO A 430 0.94 10.94 30.75
N VAL A 431 1.45 11.78 31.63
CA VAL A 431 0.68 12.80 32.31
C VAL A 431 1.19 14.17 31.86
N GLN A 432 0.28 15.01 31.38
CA GLN A 432 0.61 16.38 31.04
C GLN A 432 0.95 17.17 32.32
N GLY A 433 2.10 17.85 32.32
CA GLY A 433 2.50 18.71 33.42
C GLY A 433 1.76 20.06 33.41
N LEU A 434 1.62 20.65 34.59
CA LEU A 434 1.03 21.97 34.78
C LEU A 434 1.82 22.77 35.81
N ARG A 435 2.30 23.94 35.40
CA ARG A 435 2.92 24.95 36.27
C ARG A 435 2.18 26.28 36.21
N ARG A 436 2.37 27.10 37.23
CA ARG A 436 1.87 28.47 37.31
C ARG A 436 3.03 29.44 37.35
N LEU A 437 2.98 30.45 36.50
CA LEU A 437 4.02 31.47 36.40
C LEU A 437 3.59 32.78 37.05
N THR A 438 4.54 33.40 37.74
CA THR A 438 4.46 34.78 38.22
C THR A 438 5.33 35.65 37.31
N LEU A 439 4.71 36.65 36.67
CA LEU A 439 5.38 37.53 35.72
C LEU A 439 5.53 38.94 36.29
N ASP A 440 6.65 39.59 36.00
CA ASP A 440 6.80 41.03 36.24
C ASP A 440 6.21 41.86 35.09
N PRO A 441 6.12 43.20 35.21
CA PRO A 441 5.58 44.07 34.15
C PRO A 441 6.36 44.05 32.83
N SER A 442 7.61 43.56 32.84
CA SER A 442 8.43 43.42 31.63
C SER A 442 8.19 42.08 30.92
N GLY A 443 7.46 41.16 31.55
CA GLY A 443 7.19 39.81 31.04
C GLY A 443 8.23 38.77 31.46
N LEU A 444 9.14 39.09 32.38
CA LEU A 444 10.07 38.13 32.97
C LEU A 444 9.34 37.23 33.98
N VAL A 445 9.66 35.94 33.96
CA VAL A 445 9.21 34.99 34.98
C VAL A 445 10.01 35.22 36.25
N THR A 446 9.33 35.58 37.33
CA THR A 446 9.92 35.84 38.67
C THR A 446 9.52 34.81 39.71
N GLY A 447 8.65 33.87 39.34
CA GLY A 447 8.24 32.76 40.17
C GLY A 447 7.57 31.68 39.34
N GLU A 448 7.75 30.43 39.76
CA GLU A 448 7.16 29.25 39.15
C GLU A 448 6.72 28.28 40.25
N THR A 449 5.58 27.62 40.04
CA THR A 449 5.06 26.61 40.97
C THR A 449 4.39 25.50 40.19
N PHE A 450 4.82 24.26 40.41
CA PHE A 450 4.21 23.08 39.80
C PHE A 450 2.92 22.71 40.52
N VAL A 451 1.83 22.60 39.75
CA VAL A 451 0.56 22.02 40.18
C VAL A 451 0.58 20.51 39.95
N GLN A 452 1.23 20.08 38.87
CA GLN A 452 1.34 18.69 38.45
C GLN A 452 2.65 18.51 37.67
N LEU A 453 3.45 17.53 38.05
CA LEU A 453 4.67 17.18 37.31
C LEU A 453 4.30 16.46 36.01
N PRO A 454 5.01 16.73 34.90
CA PRO A 454 4.90 15.91 33.69
C PRO A 454 5.49 14.53 33.99
N LEU A 455 4.84 13.46 33.54
CA LEU A 455 5.35 12.08 33.67
C LEU A 455 5.37 11.39 32.30
N PRO A 456 6.41 10.62 31.98
CA PRO A 456 6.50 9.80 30.77
C PRO A 456 5.54 8.60 30.79
N PHE A 457 5.61 7.77 29.75
CA PHE A 457 5.11 6.39 29.86
C PHE A 457 5.97 5.63 30.85
N SER A 458 5.36 4.84 31.73
CA SER A 458 6.09 3.83 32.51
C SER A 458 5.82 2.44 31.96
N ILE A 459 6.88 1.71 31.63
CA ILE A 459 6.87 0.32 31.16
C ILE A 459 7.46 -0.55 32.23
N GLN A 460 6.66 -1.47 32.74
CA GLN A 460 7.09 -2.49 33.65
C GLN A 460 7.56 -3.73 32.88
N ARG A 461 8.75 -4.23 33.23
CA ARG A 461 9.37 -5.42 32.66
C ARG A 461 9.41 -6.58 33.65
N ALA A 462 9.25 -7.78 33.12
CA ALA A 462 9.43 -9.02 33.84
C ALA A 462 10.03 -10.10 32.93
N GLY A 463 10.58 -11.16 33.53
CA GLY A 463 10.96 -12.37 32.81
C GLY A 463 12.47 -12.65 32.76
N TYR A 464 13.30 -11.87 33.46
CA TYR A 464 14.73 -12.17 33.53
C TYR A 464 14.99 -13.43 34.38
N ARG A 465 15.46 -14.49 33.74
CA ARG A 465 15.73 -15.79 34.39
C ARG A 465 17.07 -16.34 33.92
N PRO A 466 18.17 -16.13 34.67
CA PRO A 466 19.48 -16.66 34.28
C PRO A 466 19.43 -18.15 33.92
N GLY A 467 19.99 -18.50 32.76
CA GLY A 467 20.03 -19.89 32.28
C GLY A 467 18.75 -20.41 31.60
N LEU A 468 17.68 -19.61 31.49
CA LEU A 468 16.48 -19.97 30.71
C LEU A 468 16.46 -19.27 29.34
N VAL A 469 15.92 -19.92 28.31
CA VAL A 469 15.74 -19.32 26.98
C VAL A 469 14.39 -19.72 26.39
N ALA A 470 13.62 -18.76 25.89
CA ALA A 470 12.43 -18.95 25.09
C ALA A 470 12.74 -18.71 23.62
N LEU A 471 12.47 -19.72 22.78
CA LEU A 471 12.49 -19.57 21.33
C LEU A 471 11.12 -19.09 20.86
N THR A 472 11.12 -17.97 20.15
CA THR A 472 9.91 -17.37 19.59
C THR A 472 9.99 -17.30 18.06
N PHE A 473 8.85 -17.48 17.40
CA PHE A 473 8.74 -17.49 15.94
C PHE A 473 7.65 -16.53 15.47
N ASP A 474 8.00 -15.60 14.59
CA ASP A 474 7.06 -14.61 14.03
C ASP A 474 6.73 -14.92 12.55
N ASP A 475 5.62 -14.33 12.10
CA ASP A 475 5.03 -14.36 10.75
C ASP A 475 4.23 -15.61 10.37
N GLY A 476 4.43 -16.74 11.04
CA GLY A 476 3.79 -18.02 10.72
C GLY A 476 2.26 -18.04 10.80
N PRO A 477 1.61 -19.15 10.37
CA PRO A 477 2.22 -20.36 9.82
C PRO A 477 2.40 -20.37 8.29
N ASP A 478 3.51 -20.93 7.80
CA ASP A 478 3.85 -21.15 6.40
C ASP A 478 3.92 -22.66 6.05
N PRO A 479 3.41 -23.10 4.88
CA PRO A 479 3.32 -24.52 4.53
C PRO A 479 4.66 -25.21 4.25
N ASP A 480 5.69 -24.44 3.90
CA ASP A 480 7.00 -24.97 3.53
C ASP A 480 7.99 -24.93 4.70
N TRP A 481 7.86 -23.98 5.62
CA TRP A 481 8.84 -23.71 6.69
C TRP A 481 8.37 -24.12 8.09
N THR A 482 7.17 -23.71 8.52
CA THR A 482 6.63 -24.02 9.85
C THR A 482 6.64 -25.52 10.15
N PRO A 483 6.26 -26.45 9.23
CA PRO A 483 6.33 -27.89 9.51
C PRO A 483 7.73 -28.39 9.84
N LYS A 484 8.76 -27.85 9.16
CA LYS A 484 10.16 -28.25 9.37
C LYS A 484 10.68 -27.76 10.72
N ILE A 485 10.28 -26.56 11.12
CA ILE A 485 10.60 -26.00 12.43
C ILE A 485 9.94 -26.83 13.53
N LEU A 486 8.65 -27.14 13.41
CA LEU A 486 7.93 -28.01 14.34
C LEU A 486 8.58 -29.39 14.45
N ASP A 487 9.00 -30.00 13.33
CA ASP A 487 9.71 -31.29 13.33
C ASP A 487 11.03 -31.22 14.11
N ILE A 488 11.80 -30.13 13.96
CA ILE A 488 13.04 -29.91 14.71
C ILE A 488 12.77 -29.74 16.20
N LEU A 489 11.80 -28.89 16.56
CA LEU A 489 11.43 -28.63 17.95
C LEU A 489 10.95 -29.90 18.65
N LYS A 490 10.12 -30.71 17.97
CA LYS A 490 9.66 -32.01 18.43
C LYS A 490 10.81 -32.99 18.62
N ALA A 491 11.71 -33.12 17.64
CA ALA A 491 12.87 -34.01 17.74
C ALA A 491 13.82 -33.60 18.89
N LYS A 492 13.96 -32.29 19.11
CA LYS A 492 14.80 -31.74 20.17
C LYS A 492 14.08 -31.62 21.52
N HIS A 493 12.77 -31.90 21.60
CA HIS A 493 11.96 -31.70 22.81
C HIS A 493 12.11 -30.28 23.36
N VAL A 494 11.91 -29.27 22.50
CA VAL A 494 12.03 -27.85 22.85
C VAL A 494 10.65 -27.19 22.73
N PRO A 495 10.10 -26.62 23.83
CA PRO A 495 8.91 -25.77 23.73
C PRO A 495 9.26 -24.46 23.02
N ALA A 496 8.25 -23.83 22.41
CA ALA A 496 8.39 -22.58 21.68
C ALA A 496 7.07 -21.79 21.74
N THR A 497 7.15 -20.51 21.42
CA THR A 497 6.00 -19.60 21.32
C THR A 497 5.92 -19.01 19.90
N PHE A 498 4.80 -19.18 19.22
CA PHE A 498 4.57 -18.71 17.85
C PHE A 498 3.67 -17.47 17.84
N PHE A 499 4.14 -16.35 17.31
CA PHE A 499 3.35 -15.14 17.09
C PHE A 499 2.80 -15.17 15.67
N ILE A 500 1.52 -15.50 15.54
CA ILE A 500 0.93 -15.83 14.24
C ILE A 500 0.28 -14.63 13.55
N VAL A 501 0.37 -14.64 12.22
CA VAL A 501 -0.37 -13.72 11.35
C VAL A 501 -1.71 -14.36 10.95
N GLY A 502 -2.82 -13.67 11.20
CA GLY A 502 -4.17 -14.20 11.01
C GLY A 502 -4.48 -14.65 9.57
N GLU A 503 -4.01 -13.92 8.55
CA GLU A 503 -4.18 -14.31 7.14
C GLU A 503 -3.51 -15.65 6.82
N ASN A 504 -2.33 -15.90 7.39
CA ASN A 504 -1.59 -17.14 7.24
C ASN A 504 -2.30 -18.29 7.97
N ALA A 505 -2.72 -18.06 9.21
CA ALA A 505 -3.45 -19.03 10.01
C ALA A 505 -4.82 -19.41 9.41
N LEU A 506 -5.52 -18.46 8.76
CA LEU A 506 -6.77 -18.75 8.04
C LEU A 506 -6.54 -19.73 6.88
N THR A 507 -5.41 -19.57 6.19
CA THR A 507 -5.06 -20.42 5.04
C THR A 507 -4.55 -21.79 5.47
N TRP A 508 -3.77 -21.85 6.55
CA TRP A 508 -3.06 -23.05 7.02
C TRP A 508 -3.53 -23.50 8.41
N ARG A 509 -4.85 -23.66 8.56
CA ARG A 509 -5.52 -24.11 9.79
C ARG A 509 -4.84 -25.33 10.44
N ASP A 510 -4.51 -26.35 9.64
CA ASP A 510 -3.93 -27.60 10.14
C ASP A 510 -2.58 -27.39 10.84
N LEU A 511 -1.83 -26.34 10.46
CA LEU A 511 -0.54 -26.00 11.08
C LEU A 511 -0.73 -25.28 12.41
N LEU A 512 -1.65 -24.32 12.48
CA LEU A 512 -2.02 -23.70 13.76
C LEU A 512 -2.52 -24.75 14.77
N GLU A 513 -3.41 -25.66 14.34
CA GLU A 513 -3.88 -26.75 15.19
C GLU A 513 -2.73 -27.68 15.61
N ARG A 514 -1.73 -27.88 14.74
CA ARG A 514 -0.53 -28.66 15.04
C ARG A 514 0.36 -27.98 16.08
N GLU A 515 0.61 -26.68 15.97
CA GLU A 515 1.38 -25.90 16.96
C GLU A 515 0.80 -26.10 18.37
N VAL A 516 -0.52 -25.91 18.52
CA VAL A 516 -1.21 -26.06 19.80
C VAL A 516 -1.20 -27.51 20.27
N ARG A 517 -1.44 -28.48 19.38
CA ARG A 517 -1.46 -29.91 19.74
C ARG A 517 -0.10 -30.46 20.13
N GLU A 518 0.99 -29.93 19.56
CA GLU A 518 2.37 -30.32 19.91
C GLU A 518 2.89 -29.64 21.17
N GLY A 519 2.07 -28.79 21.81
CA GLY A 519 2.34 -28.22 23.14
C GLY A 519 2.99 -26.83 23.11
N HIS A 520 3.08 -26.20 21.95
CA HIS A 520 3.61 -24.85 21.81
C HIS A 520 2.60 -23.79 22.27
N GLU A 521 3.10 -22.59 22.57
CA GLU A 521 2.27 -21.43 22.84
C GLU A 521 2.00 -20.64 21.55
N VAL A 522 0.86 -19.97 21.50
CA VAL A 522 0.47 -19.11 20.39
C VAL A 522 0.19 -17.71 20.92
N GLY A 523 0.81 -16.72 20.30
CA GLY A 523 0.61 -15.29 20.52
C GLY A 523 0.07 -14.61 19.27
N ASN A 524 -0.44 -13.39 19.47
CA ASN A 524 -1.04 -12.59 18.42
C ASN A 524 0.04 -11.76 17.72
N HIS A 525 0.09 -11.81 16.39
CA HIS A 525 0.95 -10.95 15.57
C HIS A 525 0.15 -10.17 14.52
N THR A 526 -1.11 -9.83 14.84
CA THR A 526 -2.11 -9.16 13.98
C THR A 526 -2.58 -10.00 12.79
N TYR A 527 -3.64 -9.55 12.10
CA TYR A 527 -4.25 -10.33 11.03
C TYR A 527 -3.54 -10.11 9.69
N THR A 528 -3.21 -8.85 9.35
CA THR A 528 -2.57 -8.44 8.09
C THR A 528 -1.10 -7.99 8.25
N HIS A 529 -0.54 -8.08 9.46
CA HIS A 529 0.83 -7.65 9.76
C HIS A 529 1.11 -6.14 9.53
N PRO A 530 0.22 -5.19 9.87
CA PRO A 530 0.48 -3.77 9.61
C PRO A 530 1.48 -3.16 10.62
N ASN A 531 2.17 -2.09 10.22
CA ASN A 531 2.99 -1.30 11.14
C ASN A 531 2.10 -0.52 12.13
N LEU A 532 2.02 -1.00 13.38
CA LEU A 532 1.03 -0.51 14.34
C LEU A 532 1.26 0.95 14.79
N GLY A 533 2.49 1.44 14.81
CA GLY A 533 2.83 2.84 15.06
C GLY A 533 2.27 3.82 14.01
N ARG A 534 1.76 3.32 12.88
CA ARG A 534 1.09 4.11 11.83
C ARG A 534 -0.41 3.86 11.74
N THR A 535 -0.96 3.00 12.60
CA THR A 535 -2.38 2.64 12.60
C THR A 535 -3.12 3.35 13.73
N SER A 536 -4.44 3.48 13.59
CA SER A 536 -5.29 3.97 14.69
C SER A 536 -5.68 2.84 15.62
N ASP A 537 -5.96 3.15 16.90
CA ASP A 537 -6.46 2.22 17.92
C ASP A 537 -7.61 1.32 17.44
N ALA A 538 -8.50 1.85 16.61
CA ALA A 538 -9.64 1.10 16.07
C ALA A 538 -9.18 0.00 15.10
N VAL A 539 -8.19 0.29 14.25
CA VAL A 539 -7.61 -0.68 13.31
C VAL A 539 -6.82 -1.73 14.08
N THR A 540 -5.96 -1.32 15.01
CA THR A 540 -5.21 -2.24 15.88
C THR A 540 -6.14 -3.22 16.61
N ARG A 541 -7.27 -2.73 17.13
CA ARG A 541 -8.26 -3.59 17.79
C ARG A 541 -8.88 -4.60 16.84
N ILE A 542 -9.26 -4.18 15.63
CA ILE A 542 -9.83 -5.08 14.61
C ILE A 542 -8.82 -6.17 14.24
N GLU A 543 -7.56 -5.79 14.01
CA GLU A 543 -6.45 -6.70 13.71
C GLU A 543 -6.26 -7.76 14.79
N LEU A 544 -6.14 -7.34 16.06
CA LEU A 544 -5.96 -8.26 17.19
C LEU A 544 -7.20 -9.14 17.43
N ASN A 545 -8.40 -8.57 17.35
CA ASN A 545 -9.64 -9.30 17.54
C ASN A 545 -9.87 -10.34 16.45
N ALA A 546 -9.52 -10.05 15.20
CA ALA A 546 -9.66 -11.01 14.10
C ALA A 546 -8.80 -12.25 14.33
N VAL A 547 -7.54 -12.08 14.77
CA VAL A 547 -6.67 -13.21 15.15
C VAL A 547 -7.22 -13.96 16.36
N GLN A 548 -7.65 -13.25 17.41
CA GLN A 548 -8.25 -13.87 18.59
C GLN A 548 -9.42 -14.80 18.21
N ARG A 549 -10.36 -14.28 17.42
CA ARG A 549 -11.55 -15.02 16.98
C ARG A 549 -11.19 -16.21 16.11
N LEU A 550 -10.22 -16.05 15.22
CA LEU A 550 -9.71 -17.12 14.36
C LEU A 550 -9.10 -18.26 15.19
N VAL A 551 -8.22 -17.94 16.15
CA VAL A 551 -7.55 -18.93 17.01
C VAL A 551 -8.56 -19.62 17.92
N GLN A 552 -9.50 -18.88 18.51
CA GLN A 552 -10.60 -19.42 19.30
C GLN A 552 -11.44 -20.40 18.48
N ALA A 553 -11.79 -20.04 17.23
CA ALA A 553 -12.56 -20.86 16.32
C ALA A 553 -11.86 -22.16 15.94
N PHE A 554 -10.54 -22.14 15.73
CA PHE A 554 -9.78 -23.29 15.21
C PHE A 554 -9.25 -24.19 16.32
N THR A 555 -8.79 -23.61 17.42
CA THR A 555 -8.06 -24.35 18.47
C THR A 555 -8.88 -24.58 19.72
N GLY A 556 -9.99 -23.86 19.90
CA GLY A 556 -10.78 -23.89 21.15
C GLY A 556 -10.12 -23.19 22.33
N HIS A 557 -9.05 -22.42 22.08
CA HIS A 557 -8.31 -21.66 23.10
C HIS A 557 -8.32 -20.17 22.76
N ALA A 558 -8.40 -19.32 23.78
CA ALA A 558 -8.03 -17.92 23.67
C ALA A 558 -6.50 -17.77 23.67
N ILE A 559 -5.97 -16.65 23.18
CA ILE A 559 -4.54 -16.32 23.31
C ILE A 559 -4.38 -15.00 24.07
N ARG A 560 -3.32 -14.92 24.87
CA ARG A 560 -3.08 -13.80 25.81
C ARG A 560 -1.67 -13.23 25.69
N LEU A 561 -0.89 -13.68 24.71
CA LEU A 561 0.41 -13.10 24.36
C LEU A 561 0.28 -12.28 23.08
N PHE A 562 1.02 -11.20 22.97
CA PHE A 562 1.02 -10.30 21.81
C PHE A 562 2.45 -9.84 21.52
N ARG A 563 2.78 -9.70 20.24
CA ARG A 563 3.98 -9.00 19.78
C ARG A 563 3.58 -8.08 18.64
N ALA A 564 3.93 -6.81 18.73
CA ALA A 564 3.60 -5.85 17.70
C ALA A 564 4.48 -6.08 16.45
N PRO A 565 3.90 -6.13 15.23
CA PRO A 565 4.69 -6.12 14.00
C PRO A 565 5.63 -4.91 13.95
N PHE A 566 6.85 -5.11 13.47
CA PHE A 566 7.93 -4.11 13.36
C PHE A 566 8.46 -3.53 14.68
N PHE A 567 7.78 -3.76 15.80
CA PHE A 567 8.13 -3.22 17.12
C PHE A 567 8.23 -4.38 18.10
N GLY A 568 9.43 -4.95 18.21
CA GLY A 568 9.69 -6.12 19.04
C GLY A 568 10.67 -5.87 20.18
N ASP A 569 11.29 -4.69 20.27
CA ASP A 569 12.35 -4.44 21.25
C ASP A 569 11.79 -4.42 22.69
N ALA A 570 12.56 -4.99 23.62
CA ALA A 570 12.21 -5.00 25.05
C ALA A 570 12.47 -3.65 25.76
N GLU A 571 13.01 -2.67 25.04
CA GLU A 571 13.23 -1.30 25.47
C GLU A 571 12.59 -0.36 24.43
N PRO A 572 11.26 -0.24 24.41
CA PRO A 572 10.61 0.74 23.54
C PRO A 572 11.07 2.14 23.95
N THR A 573 11.59 2.90 23.00
CA THR A 573 12.18 4.23 23.25
C THR A 573 11.28 5.36 22.78
N THR A 574 10.14 5.03 22.15
CA THR A 574 9.22 6.02 21.60
C THR A 574 7.77 5.72 21.97
N ALA A 575 6.95 6.77 22.08
CA ALA A 575 5.51 6.65 22.30
C ALA A 575 4.80 5.77 21.24
N ASP A 576 5.26 5.81 19.98
CA ASP A 576 4.67 5.04 18.88
C ASP A 576 4.86 3.52 19.05
N GLU A 577 5.91 3.09 19.76
CA GLU A 577 6.16 1.69 20.13
C GLU A 577 5.29 1.23 21.30
N ILE A 578 4.87 2.15 22.17
CA ILE A 578 4.13 1.85 23.40
C ILE A 578 2.61 1.83 23.18
N VAL A 579 2.07 2.70 22.33
CA VAL A 579 0.62 2.74 22.05
C VAL A 579 0.07 1.35 21.64
N PRO A 580 0.73 0.57 20.76
CA PRO A 580 0.31 -0.79 20.46
C PRO A 580 0.32 -1.73 21.68
N VAL A 581 1.33 -1.60 22.55
CA VAL A 581 1.43 -2.36 23.82
C VAL A 581 0.27 -2.01 24.74
N GLU A 582 -0.07 -0.73 24.86
CA GLU A 582 -1.21 -0.25 25.67
C GLU A 582 -2.55 -0.79 25.13
N VAL A 583 -2.76 -0.74 23.81
CA VAL A 583 -3.96 -1.28 23.16
C VAL A 583 -4.07 -2.78 23.40
N GLY A 584 -2.99 -3.53 23.22
CA GLY A 584 -2.92 -4.96 23.51
C GLY A 584 -3.24 -5.25 24.98
N GLN A 585 -2.69 -4.49 25.90
CA GLN A 585 -2.95 -4.62 27.33
C GLN A 585 -4.43 -4.36 27.69
N ARG A 586 -5.05 -3.33 27.11
CA ARG A 586 -6.50 -3.06 27.30
C ARG A 586 -7.39 -4.19 26.78
N LEU A 587 -6.89 -5.01 25.84
CA LEU A 587 -7.55 -6.21 25.34
C LEU A 587 -7.20 -7.48 26.12
N GLY A 588 -6.31 -7.39 27.11
CA GLY A 588 -5.94 -8.48 28.01
C GLY A 588 -4.69 -9.25 27.62
N TYR A 589 -3.91 -8.76 26.65
CA TYR A 589 -2.64 -9.35 26.24
C TYR A 589 -1.47 -8.91 27.14
N LEU A 590 -0.46 -9.77 27.26
CA LEU A 590 0.89 -9.40 27.67
C LEU A 590 1.77 -9.27 26.43
N SER A 591 2.46 -8.13 26.32
CA SER A 591 3.34 -7.87 25.19
C SER A 591 4.70 -8.52 25.42
N VAL A 592 5.25 -9.15 24.38
CA VAL A 592 6.50 -9.89 24.44
C VAL A 592 7.51 -9.22 23.52
N GLY A 593 8.47 -8.54 24.14
CA GLY A 593 9.61 -7.95 23.47
C GLY A 593 10.75 -8.95 23.23
N LEU A 594 11.93 -8.43 22.89
CA LEU A 594 13.15 -9.17 22.62
C LEU A 594 14.40 -8.29 22.79
N HIS A 595 15.53 -8.93 23.08
CA HIS A 595 16.87 -8.33 22.95
C HIS A 595 17.79 -9.13 22.02
N VAL A 596 17.38 -10.34 21.63
CA VAL A 596 18.14 -11.25 20.76
C VAL A 596 17.40 -11.46 19.45
N ASP A 597 17.71 -10.63 18.45
CA ASP A 597 17.33 -10.80 17.04
C ASP A 597 18.59 -11.04 16.17
N PRO A 598 18.75 -12.24 15.58
CA PRO A 598 19.85 -12.52 14.65
C PRO A 598 19.65 -11.87 13.26
N GLY A 599 18.46 -11.36 12.96
CA GLY A 599 18.06 -10.82 11.66
C GLY A 599 17.88 -11.92 10.61
N ASP A 600 17.41 -13.12 11.00
CA ASP A 600 17.30 -14.29 10.12
C ASP A 600 16.38 -14.06 8.92
N TRP A 601 15.36 -13.22 9.07
CA TRP A 601 14.49 -12.76 7.98
C TRP A 601 15.27 -12.12 6.83
N THR A 602 16.38 -11.42 7.10
CA THR A 602 17.26 -10.80 6.08
C THR A 602 18.13 -11.79 5.29
N ARG A 603 18.23 -13.04 5.76
CA ARG A 603 19.11 -14.10 5.23
C ARG A 603 20.60 -13.72 5.25
N PRO A 604 21.18 -13.47 6.45
CA PRO A 604 22.58 -13.08 6.58
C PRO A 604 23.56 -14.26 6.44
N GLY A 605 23.06 -15.49 6.24
CA GLY A 605 23.80 -16.73 6.25
C GLY A 605 23.64 -17.51 7.56
N VAL A 606 23.60 -18.85 7.47
CA VAL A 606 23.40 -19.78 8.59
C VAL A 606 24.35 -19.50 9.76
N GLN A 607 25.65 -19.33 9.48
CA GLN A 607 26.66 -19.11 10.52
C GLN A 607 26.45 -17.78 11.25
N ALA A 608 26.07 -16.72 10.53
CA ALA A 608 25.78 -15.42 11.12
C ALA A 608 24.56 -15.47 12.06
N ILE A 609 23.52 -16.22 11.67
CA ILE A 609 22.34 -16.44 12.54
C ILE A 609 22.79 -17.12 13.84
N ILE A 610 23.54 -18.21 13.74
CA ILE A 610 24.05 -18.95 14.90
C ILE A 610 24.88 -18.03 15.81
N ASP A 611 25.87 -17.33 15.25
CA ASP A 611 26.81 -16.56 16.05
C ASP A 611 26.13 -15.36 16.73
N ARG A 612 25.21 -14.68 16.04
CA ARG A 612 24.43 -13.57 16.62
C ARG A 612 23.50 -14.04 17.73
N THR A 613 22.79 -15.15 17.53
CA THR A 613 21.91 -15.71 18.57
C THR A 613 22.72 -16.12 19.80
N ILE A 614 23.82 -16.86 19.62
CA ILE A 614 24.66 -17.30 20.73
C ILE A 614 25.29 -16.10 21.45
N ALA A 615 25.83 -15.13 20.72
CA ALA A 615 26.41 -13.92 21.32
C ALA A 615 25.38 -13.12 22.11
N GLY A 616 24.17 -12.94 21.56
CA GLY A 616 23.08 -12.21 22.23
C GLY A 616 22.64 -12.87 23.54
N VAL A 617 22.44 -14.19 23.54
CA VAL A 617 22.07 -14.93 24.77
C VAL A 617 23.20 -14.90 25.82
N LEU A 618 24.46 -14.97 25.39
CA LEU A 618 25.62 -14.95 26.29
C LEU A 618 25.95 -13.56 26.84
N ALA A 619 25.53 -12.50 26.16
CA ALA A 619 25.66 -11.11 26.64
C ALA A 619 24.61 -10.75 27.71
N SER A 620 23.70 -11.68 28.04
CA SER A 620 22.60 -11.44 28.97
C SER A 620 23.08 -11.06 30.38
N ASN A 621 22.47 -10.02 30.92
CA ASN A 621 22.62 -9.57 32.31
C ASN A 621 21.28 -8.96 32.79
N PRO A 622 21.14 -8.53 34.07
CA PRO A 622 19.89 -7.97 34.57
C PRO A 622 19.39 -6.72 33.81
N GLU A 623 20.30 -5.87 33.33
CA GLU A 623 19.96 -4.65 32.58
C GLU A 623 19.57 -4.96 31.14
N ARG A 624 20.20 -5.97 30.53
CA ARG A 624 19.91 -6.47 29.18
C ARG A 624 19.71 -7.97 29.19
N SER A 625 18.47 -8.41 29.35
CA SER A 625 18.12 -9.83 29.34
C SER A 625 18.32 -10.45 27.95
N GLY A 626 18.63 -11.75 27.90
CA GLY A 626 18.78 -12.52 26.67
C GLY A 626 17.98 -13.82 26.75
N ASN A 627 16.81 -13.73 27.39
CA ASN A 627 15.92 -14.84 27.65
C ASN A 627 14.97 -15.10 26.47
N VAL A 628 14.63 -14.11 25.66
CA VAL A 628 13.74 -14.26 24.49
C VAL A 628 14.53 -14.12 23.18
N VAL A 629 14.53 -15.19 22.39
CA VAL A 629 15.14 -15.23 21.04
C VAL A 629 14.05 -15.15 19.98
N LEU A 630 14.16 -14.19 19.07
CA LEU A 630 13.31 -14.08 17.89
C LEU A 630 13.92 -14.82 16.69
N LEU A 631 13.09 -15.62 16.01
CA LEU A 631 13.33 -16.21 14.70
C LEU A 631 12.05 -16.08 13.86
N HIS A 632 12.11 -16.36 12.57
CA HIS A 632 10.93 -16.27 11.69
C HIS A 632 10.61 -17.62 11.06
N ASP A 633 9.34 -18.01 11.07
CA ASP A 633 8.84 -19.22 10.41
C ASP A 633 8.06 -18.96 9.12
N ALA A 634 7.85 -17.68 8.75
CA ALA A 634 7.33 -17.28 7.43
C ALA A 634 8.06 -16.04 6.86
N GLY A 635 7.37 -15.16 6.13
CA GLY A 635 7.99 -13.94 5.57
C GLY A 635 8.99 -14.19 4.43
N GLY A 636 8.82 -15.28 3.67
CA GLY A 636 9.70 -15.66 2.54
C GLY A 636 10.53 -16.90 2.83
N ASN A 637 11.67 -17.07 2.14
CA ASN A 637 12.50 -18.28 2.26
C ASN A 637 13.24 -18.35 3.60
N ARG A 638 12.87 -19.31 4.46
CA ARG A 638 13.46 -19.57 5.81
C ARG A 638 14.46 -20.73 5.87
N ALA A 639 15.06 -21.14 4.76
CA ALA A 639 16.00 -22.28 4.75
C ALA A 639 17.19 -22.10 5.71
N GLU A 640 17.70 -20.87 5.86
CA GLU A 640 18.82 -20.59 6.76
C GLU A 640 18.42 -20.72 8.23
N THR A 641 17.24 -20.24 8.60
CA THR A 641 16.66 -20.38 9.94
C THR A 641 16.49 -21.85 10.31
N VAL A 642 15.90 -22.65 9.41
CA VAL A 642 15.72 -24.10 9.59
C VAL A 642 17.06 -24.82 9.79
N ALA A 643 18.10 -24.43 9.05
CA ALA A 643 19.43 -25.02 9.17
C ALA A 643 20.16 -24.61 10.46
N ALA A 644 19.97 -23.36 10.93
CA ALA A 644 20.60 -22.84 12.14
C ALA A 644 19.99 -23.38 13.43
N LEU A 645 18.65 -23.53 13.45
CA LEU A 645 17.87 -23.88 14.65
C LEU A 645 18.39 -25.09 15.45
N PRO A 646 18.66 -26.28 14.86
CA PRO A 646 19.14 -27.43 15.64
C PRO A 646 20.52 -27.17 16.27
N ILE A 647 21.37 -26.39 15.61
CA ILE A 647 22.72 -26.05 16.09
C ILE A 647 22.63 -25.05 17.25
N ILE A 648 21.75 -24.06 17.15
CA ILE A 648 21.47 -23.10 18.24
C ILE A 648 21.02 -23.86 19.49
N ILE A 649 20.05 -24.77 19.34
CA ILE A 649 19.53 -25.58 20.44
C ILE A 649 20.64 -26.38 21.12
N ASP A 650 21.45 -27.09 20.33
CA ASP A 650 22.53 -27.93 20.87
C ASP A 650 23.62 -27.10 21.55
N ARG A 651 24.01 -25.96 20.97
CA ARG A 651 25.05 -25.08 21.51
C ARG A 651 24.63 -24.39 22.82
N LEU A 652 23.38 -23.99 22.95
CA LEU A 652 22.86 -23.37 24.18
C LEU A 652 22.70 -24.42 25.29
N ARG A 653 22.17 -25.62 24.98
CA ARG A 653 22.11 -26.74 25.94
C ARG A 653 23.48 -27.18 26.43
N ALA A 654 24.46 -27.26 25.53
CA ALA A 654 25.84 -27.59 25.91
C ALA A 654 26.47 -26.57 26.87
N ARG A 655 25.91 -25.35 26.94
CA ARG A 655 26.30 -24.29 27.86
C ARG A 655 25.42 -24.20 29.11
N GLY A 656 24.50 -25.16 29.30
CA GLY A 656 23.64 -25.26 30.49
C GLY A 656 22.31 -24.52 30.40
N TYR A 657 21.95 -23.94 29.25
CA TYR A 657 20.65 -23.27 29.10
C TYR A 657 19.49 -24.27 28.96
N ARG A 658 18.38 -23.97 29.62
CA ARG A 658 17.12 -24.72 29.53
C ARG A 658 16.11 -23.95 28.68
N PHE A 659 15.51 -24.64 27.72
CA PHE A 659 14.48 -24.06 26.87
C PHE A 659 13.11 -24.12 27.55
N VAL A 660 12.40 -22.99 27.55
CA VAL A 660 11.09 -22.81 28.19
C VAL A 660 10.18 -21.98 27.27
N PRO A 661 8.84 -22.08 27.38
CA PRO A 661 7.95 -21.14 26.73
C PRO A 661 8.01 -19.74 27.39
N VAL A 662 7.49 -18.71 26.72
CA VAL A 662 7.49 -17.34 27.25
C VAL A 662 6.74 -17.22 28.58
N SER A 663 5.62 -17.93 28.75
CA SER A 663 4.84 -17.86 30.00
C SER A 663 5.65 -18.24 31.25
N GLU A 664 6.57 -19.21 31.14
CA GLU A 664 7.36 -19.68 32.28
C GLU A 664 8.37 -18.63 32.77
N LEU A 665 8.86 -17.75 31.87
CA LEU A 665 9.76 -16.66 32.24
C LEU A 665 9.10 -15.71 33.26
N VAL A 666 7.80 -15.45 33.11
CA VAL A 666 7.00 -14.59 33.99
C VAL A 666 6.18 -15.36 35.04
N GLY A 667 6.48 -16.65 35.25
CA GLY A 667 5.82 -17.46 36.27
C GLY A 667 4.35 -17.79 35.97
N LEU A 668 3.94 -17.70 34.70
CA LEU A 668 2.62 -18.09 34.23
C LEU A 668 2.66 -19.51 33.65
N SER A 669 1.51 -20.18 33.67
CA SER A 669 1.31 -21.46 33.00
C SER A 669 0.74 -21.27 31.61
N ARG A 670 0.96 -22.26 30.72
CA ARG A 670 0.34 -22.32 29.40
C ARG A 670 -1.18 -22.16 29.45
N ALA A 671 -1.85 -22.73 30.45
CA ALA A 671 -3.30 -22.63 30.61
C ALA A 671 -3.78 -21.21 30.98
N GLN A 672 -2.92 -20.36 31.55
CA GLN A 672 -3.23 -18.95 31.81
C GLN A 672 -3.05 -18.09 30.57
N VAL A 673 -2.03 -18.36 29.75
CA VAL A 673 -1.77 -17.60 28.51
C VAL A 673 -2.56 -18.12 27.31
N MET A 674 -3.05 -19.35 27.38
CA MET A 674 -3.94 -19.98 26.41
C MET A 674 -5.10 -20.72 27.12
N PRO A 675 -6.05 -20.00 27.73
CA PRO A 675 -7.15 -20.65 28.44
C PRO A 675 -8.14 -21.31 27.48
N GLU A 676 -8.72 -22.43 27.92
CA GLU A 676 -9.84 -23.07 27.22
C GLU A 676 -11.07 -22.17 27.23
N LEU A 677 -11.79 -22.15 26.11
CA LEU A 677 -13.00 -21.34 25.97
C LEU A 677 -14.13 -21.82 26.89
N THR A 678 -14.88 -20.88 27.46
CA THR A 678 -16.13 -21.18 28.17
C THR A 678 -17.22 -21.74 27.23
N PRO A 679 -18.27 -22.44 27.71
CA PRO A 679 -19.33 -22.99 26.84
C PRO A 679 -20.08 -21.94 26.00
N GLU A 680 -20.11 -20.67 26.42
CA GLU A 680 -20.68 -19.58 25.64
C GLU A 680 -19.74 -19.12 24.53
N GLU A 681 -18.46 -18.95 24.85
CA GLU A 681 -17.42 -18.61 23.87
C GLU A 681 -17.23 -19.72 22.84
N GLN A 682 -17.32 -20.99 23.25
CA GLN A 682 -17.30 -22.12 22.33
C GLN A 682 -18.45 -22.07 21.30
N ARG A 683 -19.64 -21.59 21.68
CA ARG A 683 -20.77 -21.42 20.74
C ARG A 683 -20.51 -20.27 19.76
N ALA A 684 -19.95 -19.16 20.22
CA ALA A 684 -19.53 -18.06 19.37
C ALA A 684 -18.43 -18.51 18.39
N ALA A 685 -17.37 -19.15 18.92
CA ALA A 685 -16.25 -19.68 18.17
C ALA A 685 -16.67 -20.71 17.10
N ARG A 686 -17.70 -21.54 17.34
CA ARG A 686 -18.27 -22.43 16.31
C ARG A 686 -18.97 -21.68 15.18
N THR A 687 -19.62 -20.56 15.50
CA THR A 687 -20.26 -19.70 14.49
C THR A 687 -19.19 -19.01 13.65
N ASP A 688 -18.15 -18.47 14.31
CA ASP A 688 -16.98 -17.86 13.67
C ASP A 688 -16.24 -18.90 12.80
N LEU A 689 -16.08 -20.13 13.29
CA LEU A 689 -15.48 -21.24 12.55
C LEU A 689 -16.22 -21.50 11.23
N ALA A 690 -17.55 -21.52 11.25
CA ALA A 690 -18.34 -21.71 10.03
C ALA A 690 -18.11 -20.57 9.03
N LEU A 691 -18.02 -19.32 9.51
CA LEU A 691 -17.76 -18.14 8.69
C LEU A 691 -16.34 -18.16 8.10
N PHE A 692 -15.31 -18.34 8.93
CA PHE A 692 -13.92 -18.42 8.47
C PHE A 692 -13.69 -19.60 7.53
N THR A 693 -14.29 -20.77 7.81
CA THR A 693 -14.24 -21.92 6.89
C THR A 693 -14.90 -21.60 5.56
N ALA A 694 -16.05 -20.93 5.56
CA ALA A 694 -16.72 -20.50 4.33
C ALA A 694 -15.90 -19.48 3.53
N LEU A 695 -15.22 -18.54 4.22
CA LEU A 695 -14.32 -17.57 3.60
C LEU A 695 -13.09 -18.24 2.98
N GLY A 696 -12.41 -19.12 3.71
CA GLY A 696 -11.28 -19.90 3.19
C GLY A 696 -11.67 -20.81 2.02
N ALA A 697 -12.84 -21.44 2.08
CA ALA A 697 -13.39 -22.22 0.98
C ALA A 697 -13.70 -21.36 -0.25
N LEU A 698 -14.25 -20.16 -0.05
CA LEU A 698 -14.51 -19.20 -1.12
C LEU A 698 -13.20 -18.74 -1.78
N GLN A 699 -12.17 -18.39 -1.00
CA GLN A 699 -10.86 -18.00 -1.52
C GLN A 699 -10.23 -19.14 -2.33
N THR A 700 -10.28 -20.37 -1.82
CA THR A 700 -9.79 -21.56 -2.52
C THR A 700 -10.57 -21.79 -3.82
N ALA A 701 -11.90 -21.67 -3.79
CA ALA A 701 -12.74 -21.82 -4.97
C ALA A 701 -12.44 -20.75 -6.03
N LEU A 702 -12.22 -19.49 -5.63
CA LEU A 702 -11.83 -18.42 -6.54
C LEU A 702 -10.47 -18.67 -7.18
N LYS A 703 -9.48 -19.16 -6.40
CA LYS A 703 -8.15 -19.53 -6.92
C LYS A 703 -8.25 -20.60 -8.01
N TRP A 704 -8.99 -21.68 -7.75
CA TRP A 704 -9.21 -22.75 -8.74
C TRP A 704 -10.03 -22.29 -9.94
N LEU A 705 -11.07 -21.48 -9.71
CA LEU A 705 -11.86 -20.87 -10.77
C LEU A 705 -10.98 -20.06 -11.72
N PHE A 706 -10.07 -19.24 -11.19
CA PHE A 706 -9.15 -18.44 -11.99
C PHE A 706 -8.12 -19.30 -12.71
N ALA A 707 -7.52 -20.29 -12.04
CA ALA A 707 -6.58 -21.22 -12.67
C ALA A 707 -7.21 -21.96 -13.86
N ILE A 708 -8.43 -22.48 -13.68
CA ILE A 708 -9.19 -23.16 -14.74
C ILE A 708 -9.55 -22.18 -15.86
N ALA A 709 -10.06 -20.99 -15.53
CA ALA A 709 -10.45 -19.99 -16.52
C ALA A 709 -9.26 -19.53 -17.38
N ILE A 710 -8.12 -19.25 -16.76
CA ILE A 710 -6.88 -18.86 -17.46
C ILE A 710 -6.42 -20.00 -18.38
N THR A 711 -6.34 -21.22 -17.84
CA THR A 711 -5.88 -22.40 -18.60
C THR A 711 -6.76 -22.66 -19.83
N LEU A 712 -8.09 -22.66 -19.64
CA LEU A 712 -9.04 -22.86 -20.74
C LEU A 712 -9.01 -21.70 -21.75
N GLY A 713 -8.81 -20.46 -21.30
CA GLY A 713 -8.66 -19.30 -22.16
C GLY A 713 -7.42 -19.39 -23.07
N ILE A 714 -6.26 -19.73 -22.50
CA ILE A 714 -5.01 -19.93 -23.24
C ILE A 714 -5.15 -21.10 -24.21
N ALA A 715 -5.67 -22.25 -23.74
CA ALA A 715 -5.89 -23.42 -24.57
C ALA A 715 -6.80 -23.11 -25.77
N ARG A 716 -7.92 -22.38 -25.55
CA ARG A 716 -8.80 -21.93 -26.63
C ARG A 716 -8.06 -21.06 -27.64
N ALA A 717 -7.30 -20.07 -27.19
CA ALA A 717 -6.57 -19.17 -28.07
C ALA A 717 -5.57 -19.93 -28.97
N LEU A 718 -4.81 -20.84 -28.38
CA LEU A 718 -3.84 -21.69 -29.11
C LEU A 718 -4.53 -22.64 -30.09
N ILE A 719 -5.58 -23.35 -29.66
CA ILE A 719 -6.33 -24.29 -30.49
C ILE A 719 -6.99 -23.58 -31.68
N LEU A 720 -7.71 -22.48 -31.44
CA LEU A 720 -8.36 -21.73 -32.51
C LEU A 720 -7.33 -21.15 -33.49
N SER A 721 -6.20 -20.64 -32.99
CA SER A 721 -5.13 -20.11 -33.86
C SER A 721 -4.49 -21.21 -34.70
N GLY A 722 -4.20 -22.37 -34.11
CA GLY A 722 -3.65 -23.52 -34.83
C GLY A 722 -4.61 -24.05 -35.89
N LEU A 723 -5.89 -24.21 -35.56
CA LEU A 723 -6.92 -24.65 -36.51
C LEU A 723 -7.14 -23.63 -37.63
N ALA A 724 -7.16 -22.33 -37.31
CA ALA A 724 -7.31 -21.29 -38.31
C ALA A 724 -6.12 -21.25 -39.28
N LEU A 725 -4.88 -21.35 -38.79
CA LEU A 725 -3.68 -21.44 -39.63
C LEU A 725 -3.69 -22.69 -40.52
N TRP A 726 -4.10 -23.83 -39.97
CA TRP A 726 -4.20 -25.07 -40.73
C TRP A 726 -5.25 -24.96 -41.85
N GLN A 727 -6.43 -24.45 -41.52
CA GLN A 727 -7.49 -24.23 -42.48
C GLN A 727 -7.08 -23.20 -43.56
N ALA A 728 -6.39 -22.12 -43.19
CA ALA A 728 -5.88 -21.13 -44.14
C ALA A 728 -4.86 -21.73 -45.13
N ARG A 729 -3.93 -22.57 -44.66
CA ARG A 729 -2.99 -23.29 -45.55
C ARG A 729 -3.70 -24.23 -46.52
N ARG A 730 -4.83 -24.79 -46.11
CA ARG A 730 -5.65 -25.65 -46.98
C ARG A 730 -6.44 -24.84 -48.00
N GLU A 731 -7.04 -23.73 -47.58
CA GLU A 731 -7.77 -22.81 -48.48
C GLU A 731 -6.87 -22.27 -49.59
N GLN A 732 -5.58 -22.06 -49.32
CA GLN A 732 -4.60 -21.71 -50.37
C GLN A 732 -4.39 -22.81 -51.41
N LYS A 733 -4.59 -24.08 -51.04
CA LYS A 733 -4.46 -25.25 -51.93
C LYS A 733 -5.78 -25.61 -52.61
N GLU A 734 -6.92 -25.25 -52.02
CA GLU A 734 -8.25 -25.59 -52.52
C GLU A 734 -8.67 -24.57 -53.57
N THR A 735 -8.88 -25.02 -54.81
CA THR A 735 -9.40 -24.14 -55.87
C THR A 735 -10.92 -23.98 -55.68
N PRO A 736 -11.44 -22.77 -55.44
CA PRO A 736 -12.88 -22.58 -55.28
C PRO A 736 -13.64 -22.98 -56.55
N PRO A 737 -14.91 -23.42 -56.44
CA PRO A 737 -15.74 -23.70 -57.61
C PRO A 737 -15.81 -22.51 -58.57
N VAL A 738 -15.90 -22.81 -59.87
CA VAL A 738 -16.01 -21.78 -60.92
C VAL A 738 -17.30 -20.98 -60.72
N ILE A 739 -17.20 -19.65 -60.85
CA ILE A 739 -18.37 -18.78 -60.83
C ILE A 739 -19.19 -19.04 -62.09
N ARG A 740 -20.48 -19.34 -61.89
CA ARG A 740 -21.48 -19.67 -62.92
C ARG A 740 -22.42 -18.48 -63.12
N PRO A 741 -22.23 -17.64 -64.16
CA PRO A 741 -23.05 -16.44 -64.37
C PRO A 741 -24.53 -16.73 -64.65
N ASP A 742 -24.84 -17.95 -65.09
CA ASP A 742 -26.19 -18.46 -65.34
C ASP A 742 -27.01 -18.70 -64.07
N ARG A 743 -26.39 -18.70 -62.88
CA ARG A 743 -27.12 -18.93 -61.63
C ARG A 743 -28.07 -17.78 -61.32
N PHE A 744 -29.33 -18.13 -61.11
CA PHE A 744 -30.37 -17.20 -60.70
C PHE A 744 -30.55 -17.19 -59.18
N VAL A 745 -30.41 -16.02 -58.56
CA VAL A 745 -30.42 -15.81 -57.10
C VAL A 745 -31.50 -14.81 -56.72
N SER A 746 -32.31 -15.13 -55.71
CA SER A 746 -33.23 -14.15 -55.11
C SER A 746 -32.56 -13.48 -53.92
N VAL A 747 -32.47 -12.15 -53.97
CA VAL A 747 -31.90 -11.34 -52.90
C VAL A 747 -33.03 -10.75 -52.06
N LEU A 748 -33.09 -11.08 -50.77
CA LEU A 748 -34.09 -10.58 -49.83
C LEU A 748 -33.49 -9.46 -48.97
N ILE A 749 -34.12 -8.28 -49.00
CA ILE A 749 -33.71 -7.11 -48.19
C ILE A 749 -34.86 -6.73 -47.26
N PRO A 750 -34.89 -7.22 -46.00
CA PRO A 750 -35.87 -6.76 -45.02
C PRO A 750 -35.50 -5.34 -44.56
N ALA A 751 -36.47 -4.44 -44.57
CA ALA A 751 -36.31 -3.04 -44.21
C ALA A 751 -37.40 -2.59 -43.24
N PHE A 752 -37.01 -1.89 -42.18
CA PHE A 752 -37.93 -1.22 -41.26
C PHE A 752 -37.32 0.10 -40.78
N ASN A 753 -37.81 1.21 -41.30
CA ASN A 753 -37.30 2.55 -41.07
C ASN A 753 -35.82 2.76 -41.48
N GLU A 754 -35.48 2.37 -42.71
CA GLU A 754 -34.12 2.36 -43.28
C GLU A 754 -33.94 3.38 -44.42
N ALA A 755 -34.71 4.48 -44.41
CA ALA A 755 -34.74 5.50 -45.46
C ALA A 755 -33.35 6.08 -45.80
N ARG A 756 -32.42 6.13 -44.84
CA ARG A 756 -31.07 6.68 -45.02
C ARG A 756 -30.13 5.77 -45.83
N VAL A 757 -30.41 4.47 -45.92
CA VAL A 757 -29.45 3.47 -46.45
C VAL A 757 -30.03 2.62 -47.57
N ILE A 758 -31.36 2.43 -47.59
CA ILE A 758 -32.02 1.44 -48.46
C ILE A 758 -31.70 1.63 -49.96
N GLU A 759 -31.72 2.87 -50.45
CA GLU A 759 -31.46 3.15 -51.87
C GLU A 759 -30.05 2.69 -52.27
N SER A 760 -29.04 3.06 -51.48
CA SER A 760 -27.65 2.73 -51.75
C SER A 760 -27.42 1.21 -51.77
N SER A 761 -28.04 0.49 -50.83
CA SER A 761 -27.96 -0.95 -50.71
C SER A 761 -28.58 -1.66 -51.91
N VAL A 762 -29.77 -1.25 -52.35
CA VAL A 762 -30.42 -1.80 -53.56
C VAL A 762 -29.57 -1.53 -54.80
N ARG A 763 -29.05 -0.30 -54.98
CA ARG A 763 -28.15 0.02 -56.10
C ARG A 763 -26.90 -0.85 -56.11
N ARG A 764 -26.32 -1.18 -54.95
CA ARG A 764 -25.13 -2.05 -54.89
C ARG A 764 -25.44 -3.51 -55.18
N VAL A 765 -26.57 -4.02 -54.72
CA VAL A 765 -27.02 -5.36 -55.08
C VAL A 765 -27.24 -5.47 -56.60
N LEU A 766 -27.93 -4.49 -57.22
CA LEU A 766 -28.16 -4.47 -58.67
C LEU A 766 -26.88 -4.34 -59.51
N ALA A 767 -25.83 -3.75 -58.94
CA ALA A 767 -24.51 -3.64 -59.56
C ALA A 767 -23.66 -4.93 -59.48
N SER A 768 -24.22 -6.01 -58.92
CA SER A 768 -23.55 -7.32 -58.88
C SER A 768 -23.32 -7.86 -60.29
N THR A 769 -22.18 -8.51 -60.47
CA THR A 769 -21.70 -9.03 -61.76
C THR A 769 -21.50 -10.55 -61.68
N ALA A 770 -21.54 -11.23 -62.82
CA ALA A 770 -21.35 -12.68 -62.94
C ALA A 770 -22.37 -13.52 -62.13
N VAL A 771 -23.62 -13.04 -62.06
CA VAL A 771 -24.78 -13.75 -61.48
C VAL A 771 -26.07 -13.13 -62.04
N GLN A 772 -27.11 -13.93 -62.23
CA GLN A 772 -28.45 -13.41 -62.50
C GLN A 772 -29.20 -13.26 -61.17
N LEU A 773 -29.94 -12.16 -60.98
CA LEU A 773 -30.60 -11.90 -59.72
C LEU A 773 -31.94 -11.19 -59.87
N GLU A 774 -32.78 -11.38 -58.86
CA GLU A 774 -33.88 -10.50 -58.51
C GLU A 774 -33.68 -9.97 -57.09
N VAL A 775 -34.22 -8.79 -56.81
CA VAL A 775 -34.15 -8.13 -55.50
C VAL A 775 -35.56 -7.95 -54.98
N ILE A 776 -35.86 -8.56 -53.83
CA ILE A 776 -37.13 -8.45 -53.14
C ILE A 776 -36.89 -7.60 -51.90
N VAL A 777 -37.28 -6.33 -51.98
CA VAL A 777 -37.23 -5.40 -50.85
C VAL A 777 -38.52 -5.56 -50.05
N ILE A 778 -38.39 -5.87 -48.76
CA ILE A 778 -39.53 -6.18 -47.90
C ILE A 778 -39.63 -5.07 -46.85
N ASP A 779 -40.54 -4.13 -47.08
CA ASP A 779 -40.85 -3.07 -46.12
C ASP A 779 -41.77 -3.61 -45.03
N ASP A 780 -41.22 -3.89 -43.85
CA ASP A 780 -41.91 -4.44 -42.67
C ASP A 780 -42.63 -3.35 -41.88
N GLY A 781 -43.45 -2.57 -42.57
CA GLY A 781 -44.30 -1.52 -42.02
C GLY A 781 -43.54 -0.28 -41.57
N SER A 782 -42.58 0.20 -42.36
CA SER A 782 -41.83 1.43 -42.08
C SER A 782 -42.78 2.62 -41.86
N LYS A 783 -42.39 3.47 -40.91
CA LYS A 783 -43.02 4.73 -40.54
C LYS A 783 -42.31 5.95 -41.13
N ASP A 784 -41.18 5.73 -41.80
CA ASP A 784 -40.47 6.74 -42.59
C ASP A 784 -40.62 6.45 -44.09
N ALA A 785 -39.93 7.24 -44.93
CA ALA A 785 -40.03 7.15 -46.38
C ALA A 785 -39.33 5.92 -47.02
N THR A 786 -39.01 4.85 -46.27
CA THR A 786 -38.26 3.68 -46.79
C THR A 786 -38.93 3.06 -48.02
N GLY A 787 -40.22 2.70 -47.92
CA GLY A 787 -40.96 2.11 -49.03
C GLY A 787 -41.08 3.04 -50.23
N ASP A 788 -41.34 4.33 -49.96
CA ASP A 788 -41.53 5.36 -50.99
C ASP A 788 -40.23 5.62 -51.77
N ILE A 789 -39.08 5.62 -51.10
CA ILE A 789 -37.76 5.73 -51.75
C ILE A 789 -37.52 4.56 -52.71
N VAL A 790 -37.88 3.33 -52.30
CA VAL A 790 -37.68 2.15 -53.14
C VAL A 790 -38.61 2.17 -54.36
N GLU A 791 -39.88 2.53 -54.16
CA GLU A 791 -40.86 2.66 -55.23
C GLU A 791 -40.46 3.74 -56.24
N HIS A 792 -40.03 4.91 -55.74
CA HIS A 792 -39.60 6.01 -56.59
C HIS A 792 -38.32 5.70 -57.37
N ALA A 793 -37.31 5.13 -56.71
CA ALA A 793 -36.00 4.89 -57.33
C ALA A 793 -35.95 3.63 -58.20
N PHE A 794 -36.81 2.63 -57.96
CA PHE A 794 -36.72 1.31 -58.61
C PHE A 794 -38.05 0.76 -59.13
N GLY A 795 -39.16 1.49 -59.09
CA GLY A 795 -40.46 1.00 -59.58
C GLY A 795 -40.47 0.59 -61.06
N GLY A 796 -39.55 1.13 -61.87
CA GLY A 796 -39.35 0.74 -63.27
C GLY A 796 -38.27 -0.33 -63.51
N GLU A 797 -37.57 -0.82 -62.49
CA GLU A 797 -36.52 -1.84 -62.63
C GLU A 797 -37.15 -3.25 -62.50
N PRO A 798 -37.21 -4.06 -63.58
CA PRO A 798 -37.92 -5.34 -63.58
C PRO A 798 -37.30 -6.40 -62.64
N ARG A 799 -36.04 -6.20 -62.23
CA ARG A 799 -35.39 -7.07 -61.25
C ARG A 799 -35.77 -6.74 -59.80
N VAL A 800 -36.37 -5.59 -59.51
CA VAL A 800 -36.72 -5.16 -58.15
C VAL A 800 -38.21 -5.34 -57.90
N LYS A 801 -38.55 -5.95 -56.76
CA LYS A 801 -39.92 -6.09 -56.26
C LYS A 801 -40.02 -5.54 -54.85
N LEU A 802 -40.92 -4.59 -54.64
CA LEU A 802 -41.24 -4.05 -53.32
C LEU A 802 -42.43 -4.83 -52.73
N LEU A 803 -42.28 -5.30 -51.49
CA LEU A 803 -43.35 -5.91 -50.69
C LEU A 803 -43.59 -5.05 -49.44
N ARG A 804 -44.72 -4.36 -49.37
CA ARG A 804 -45.13 -3.60 -48.17
C ARG A 804 -45.97 -4.50 -47.25
N LEU A 805 -45.59 -4.57 -45.97
CA LEU A 805 -46.23 -5.40 -44.95
C LEU A 805 -46.62 -4.54 -43.73
N GLU A 806 -47.50 -5.07 -42.89
CA GLU A 806 -47.62 -4.60 -41.50
C GLU A 806 -46.45 -5.12 -40.68
N ASN A 807 -45.89 -4.29 -39.80
CA ASN A 807 -44.74 -4.66 -38.99
C ASN A 807 -45.02 -5.94 -38.18
N GLY A 808 -44.26 -7.00 -38.47
CA GLY A 808 -44.29 -8.23 -37.68
C GLY A 808 -42.91 -8.84 -37.43
N GLY A 809 -41.84 -8.09 -37.68
CA GLY A 809 -40.47 -8.47 -37.39
C GLY A 809 -39.73 -9.09 -38.58
N LYS A 810 -38.40 -9.02 -38.50
CA LYS A 810 -37.48 -9.42 -39.57
C LYS A 810 -37.70 -10.86 -40.08
N ALA A 811 -37.86 -11.83 -39.19
CA ALA A 811 -38.09 -13.23 -39.60
C ALA A 811 -39.41 -13.40 -40.39
N ARG A 812 -40.49 -12.71 -39.98
CA ARG A 812 -41.78 -12.71 -40.70
C ARG A 812 -41.60 -12.07 -42.08
N ALA A 813 -40.94 -10.92 -42.15
CA ALA A 813 -40.63 -10.23 -43.40
C ALA A 813 -39.84 -11.13 -44.37
N LEU A 814 -38.76 -11.75 -43.89
CA LEU A 814 -37.94 -12.67 -44.67
C LEU A 814 -38.73 -13.89 -45.17
N ASN A 815 -39.60 -14.48 -44.35
CA ASN A 815 -40.45 -15.59 -44.77
C ASN A 815 -41.49 -15.18 -45.83
N ARG A 816 -42.04 -13.97 -45.75
CA ARG A 816 -42.93 -13.43 -46.78
C ARG A 816 -42.19 -13.19 -48.11
N GLY A 817 -40.96 -12.68 -48.04
CA GLY A 817 -40.09 -12.57 -49.21
C GLY A 817 -39.72 -13.93 -49.81
N LEU A 818 -39.37 -14.91 -48.96
CA LEU A 818 -39.04 -16.27 -49.37
C LEU A 818 -40.19 -16.96 -50.11
N ALA A 819 -41.44 -16.71 -49.71
CA ALA A 819 -42.61 -17.31 -50.35
C ALA A 819 -42.83 -16.89 -51.81
N ILE A 820 -42.30 -15.72 -52.21
CA ILE A 820 -42.41 -15.18 -53.57
C ILE A 820 -41.09 -15.21 -54.34
N ALA A 821 -40.01 -15.69 -53.72
CA ALA A 821 -38.70 -15.82 -54.33
C ALA A 821 -38.68 -16.94 -55.39
N ARG A 822 -38.08 -16.67 -56.55
CA ARG A 822 -37.99 -17.61 -57.68
C ARG A 822 -36.65 -18.35 -57.76
N GLY A 823 -35.62 -17.84 -57.09
CA GLY A 823 -34.27 -18.38 -57.10
C GLY A 823 -34.13 -19.70 -56.34
N GLU A 824 -33.34 -20.61 -56.90
CA GLU A 824 -32.90 -21.83 -56.20
C GLU A 824 -31.99 -21.48 -55.01
N PHE A 825 -31.28 -20.36 -55.10
CA PHE A 825 -30.41 -19.82 -54.06
C PHE A 825 -30.96 -18.49 -53.56
N ILE A 826 -30.99 -18.35 -52.25
CA ILE A 826 -31.51 -17.18 -51.54
C ILE A 826 -30.33 -16.49 -50.89
N VAL A 827 -30.18 -15.19 -51.14
CA VAL A 827 -29.23 -14.34 -50.42
C VAL A 827 -30.03 -13.36 -49.58
N ALA A 828 -29.74 -13.29 -48.29
CA ALA A 828 -30.31 -12.27 -47.41
C ALA A 828 -29.21 -11.33 -46.94
N LEU A 829 -29.52 -10.03 -46.90
CA LEU A 829 -28.65 -9.01 -46.34
C LEU A 829 -29.49 -7.96 -45.60
N ASP A 830 -28.88 -7.32 -44.61
CA ASP A 830 -29.50 -6.19 -43.92
C ASP A 830 -29.52 -4.94 -44.83
N ALA A 831 -30.53 -4.08 -44.63
CA ALA A 831 -30.74 -2.88 -45.45
C ALA A 831 -29.59 -1.84 -45.39
N ASP A 832 -28.68 -1.95 -44.42
CA ASP A 832 -27.48 -1.11 -44.24
C ASP A 832 -26.20 -1.75 -44.81
N THR A 833 -26.31 -2.92 -45.43
CA THR A 833 -25.15 -3.70 -45.87
C THR A 833 -24.81 -3.45 -47.35
N GLN A 834 -23.53 -3.19 -47.63
CA GLN A 834 -23.00 -2.89 -48.95
C GLN A 834 -22.18 -4.07 -49.49
N PHE A 835 -22.58 -4.62 -50.64
CA PHE A 835 -21.87 -5.72 -51.30
C PHE A 835 -20.96 -5.23 -52.42
N PRO A 836 -19.67 -5.60 -52.44
CA PRO A 836 -18.83 -5.58 -53.62
C PRO A 836 -19.43 -6.36 -54.79
N LYS A 837 -19.12 -5.94 -56.03
CA LYS A 837 -19.73 -6.46 -57.28
C LYS A 837 -19.68 -7.98 -57.48
N LYS A 838 -18.76 -8.70 -56.83
CA LYS A 838 -18.61 -10.16 -56.97
C LYS A 838 -19.09 -10.96 -55.74
N THR A 839 -19.60 -10.31 -54.69
CA THR A 839 -19.94 -10.99 -53.43
C THR A 839 -21.04 -12.04 -53.61
N ILE A 840 -22.14 -11.71 -54.28
CA ILE A 840 -23.26 -12.64 -54.52
C ILE A 840 -22.79 -13.85 -55.35
N ALA A 841 -22.04 -13.60 -56.43
CA ALA A 841 -21.48 -14.65 -57.27
C ALA A 841 -20.51 -15.58 -56.51
N ARG A 842 -19.69 -15.02 -55.60
CA ARG A 842 -18.79 -15.79 -54.72
C ARG A 842 -19.55 -16.63 -53.70
N LEU A 843 -20.64 -16.13 -53.14
CA LEU A 843 -21.49 -16.95 -52.27
C LEU A 843 -22.15 -18.09 -53.06
N ALA A 844 -22.74 -17.78 -54.22
CA ALA A 844 -23.50 -18.73 -55.01
C ALA A 844 -22.66 -19.87 -55.61
N ARG A 845 -21.35 -19.67 -55.85
CA ARG A 845 -20.46 -20.69 -56.45
C ARG A 845 -20.39 -21.99 -55.64
N TRP A 846 -20.49 -21.89 -54.32
CA TRP A 846 -20.32 -23.04 -53.43
C TRP A 846 -21.47 -24.04 -53.53
N PHE A 847 -22.67 -23.63 -53.92
CA PHE A 847 -23.77 -24.56 -54.15
C PHE A 847 -23.58 -25.43 -55.40
N ALA A 848 -22.40 -25.43 -56.02
CA ALA A 848 -21.96 -26.50 -56.92
C ALA A 848 -21.89 -27.85 -56.20
N ASP A 849 -21.59 -27.87 -54.89
CA ASP A 849 -21.72 -29.04 -54.04
C ASP A 849 -23.20 -29.17 -53.58
N PRO A 850 -23.89 -30.28 -53.92
CA PRO A 850 -25.28 -30.49 -53.54
C PRO A 850 -25.48 -30.69 -52.04
N THR A 851 -24.43 -30.97 -51.26
CA THR A 851 -24.54 -31.17 -49.79
C THR A 851 -24.51 -29.86 -49.01
N ILE A 852 -24.20 -28.73 -49.66
CA ILE A 852 -24.15 -27.41 -49.02
C ILE A 852 -25.55 -26.81 -48.98
N GLY A 853 -26.02 -26.53 -47.77
CA GLY A 853 -27.28 -25.83 -47.52
C GLY A 853 -27.12 -24.34 -47.24
N ALA A 854 -25.96 -23.90 -46.76
CA ALA A 854 -25.70 -22.49 -46.50
C ALA A 854 -24.21 -22.10 -46.69
N VAL A 855 -23.98 -20.82 -47.00
CA VAL A 855 -22.66 -20.23 -47.20
C VAL A 855 -22.59 -18.91 -46.45
N ALA A 856 -21.64 -18.77 -45.54
CA ALA A 856 -21.33 -17.54 -44.83
C ALA A 856 -20.25 -16.73 -45.54
N GLY A 857 -20.46 -15.42 -45.69
CA GLY A 857 -19.43 -14.49 -46.12
C GLY A 857 -18.71 -13.81 -44.96
N ASN A 858 -17.83 -12.87 -45.31
CA ASN A 858 -16.96 -12.11 -44.40
C ASN A 858 -17.53 -10.70 -44.20
N ALA A 859 -18.15 -10.45 -43.04
CA ALA A 859 -18.70 -9.13 -42.71
C ALA A 859 -17.59 -8.19 -42.22
N LYS A 860 -17.56 -6.95 -42.71
CA LYS A 860 -16.57 -5.94 -42.32
C LYS A 860 -17.27 -4.66 -41.90
N VAL A 861 -16.71 -3.96 -40.91
CA VAL A 861 -17.23 -2.64 -40.51
C VAL A 861 -16.81 -1.59 -41.53
N GLY A 862 -17.81 -0.93 -42.14
CA GLY A 862 -17.61 0.10 -43.17
C GLY A 862 -17.52 1.54 -42.65
N ASN A 863 -18.00 1.84 -41.44
CA ASN A 863 -18.00 3.18 -40.83
C ASN A 863 -17.01 3.31 -39.66
N ARG A 864 -15.70 3.15 -39.90
CA ARG A 864 -14.65 3.16 -38.85
C ARG A 864 -14.28 4.58 -38.34
N VAL A 865 -15.29 5.36 -37.96
CA VAL A 865 -15.20 6.82 -37.70
C VAL A 865 -14.70 7.18 -36.30
N ASN A 866 -14.85 6.31 -35.31
CA ASN A 866 -14.53 6.60 -33.90
C ASN A 866 -14.02 5.35 -33.14
N LEU A 867 -13.77 5.48 -31.83
CA LEU A 867 -13.24 4.38 -31.02
C LEU A 867 -14.17 3.16 -30.98
N VAL A 868 -15.48 3.36 -30.84
CA VAL A 868 -16.49 2.28 -30.77
C VAL A 868 -16.50 1.44 -32.05
N THR A 869 -16.59 2.12 -33.20
CA THR A 869 -16.61 1.48 -34.52
C THR A 869 -15.28 0.82 -34.87
N ARG A 870 -14.14 1.37 -34.41
CA ARG A 870 -12.81 0.74 -34.55
C ARG A 870 -12.63 -0.49 -33.67
N TRP A 871 -13.13 -0.48 -32.43
CA TRP A 871 -13.12 -1.67 -31.57
C TRP A 871 -14.00 -2.79 -32.10
N GLN A 872 -15.16 -2.47 -32.65
CA GLN A 872 -16.00 -3.47 -33.32
C GLN A 872 -15.33 -3.99 -34.61
N ALA A 873 -14.64 -3.13 -35.38
CA ALA A 873 -13.87 -3.57 -36.53
C ALA A 873 -12.76 -4.55 -36.13
N LEU A 874 -12.03 -4.25 -35.06
CA LEU A 874 -11.00 -5.11 -34.49
C LEU A 874 -11.56 -6.48 -34.07
N GLU A 875 -12.69 -6.49 -33.36
CA GLU A 875 -13.38 -7.74 -32.98
C GLU A 875 -13.83 -8.55 -34.20
N TYR A 876 -14.37 -7.89 -35.24
CA TYR A 876 -14.77 -8.59 -36.47
C TYR A 876 -13.56 -9.23 -37.15
N ILE A 877 -12.41 -8.54 -37.20
CA ILE A 877 -11.18 -9.07 -37.78
C ILE A 877 -10.72 -10.31 -36.99
N THR A 878 -10.66 -10.23 -35.66
CA THR A 878 -10.18 -11.35 -34.84
C THR A 878 -11.16 -12.52 -34.84
N ALA A 879 -12.45 -12.28 -34.60
CA ALA A 879 -13.47 -13.33 -34.53
C ALA A 879 -13.72 -14.02 -35.89
N GLN A 880 -13.73 -13.27 -37.00
CA GLN A 880 -14.02 -13.89 -38.30
C GLN A 880 -12.83 -14.67 -38.86
N ASN A 881 -11.60 -14.19 -38.68
CA ASN A 881 -10.44 -14.85 -39.27
C ASN A 881 -9.91 -16.01 -38.41
N LEU A 882 -10.12 -15.98 -37.08
CA LEU A 882 -9.77 -17.09 -36.19
C LEU A 882 -10.96 -18.03 -35.94
N GLU A 883 -11.97 -17.54 -35.22
CA GLU A 883 -13.03 -18.39 -34.67
C GLU A 883 -13.90 -19.01 -35.77
N ARG A 884 -14.38 -18.22 -36.74
CA ARG A 884 -15.22 -18.78 -37.83
C ARG A 884 -14.44 -19.74 -38.72
N ARG A 885 -13.19 -19.42 -39.05
CA ARG A 885 -12.34 -20.28 -39.88
C ARG A 885 -12.06 -21.63 -39.18
N ALA A 886 -11.75 -21.59 -37.89
CA ALA A 886 -11.56 -22.80 -37.07
C ALA A 886 -12.86 -23.62 -36.95
N LEU A 887 -14.00 -22.97 -36.70
CA LEU A 887 -15.30 -23.63 -36.60
C LEU A 887 -15.78 -24.25 -37.90
N ALA A 888 -15.55 -23.58 -39.04
CA ALA A 888 -15.87 -24.09 -40.37
C ALA A 888 -15.12 -25.38 -40.68
N ARG A 889 -13.89 -25.53 -40.18
CA ARG A 889 -13.12 -26.77 -40.33
C ARG A 889 -13.74 -27.95 -39.58
N LEU A 890 -14.42 -27.69 -38.47
CA LEU A 890 -14.96 -28.71 -37.57
C LEU A 890 -16.45 -29.01 -37.82
N ASP A 891 -17.03 -28.50 -38.92
CA ASP A 891 -18.48 -28.56 -39.18
C ASP A 891 -19.30 -28.06 -37.98
N ALA A 892 -18.79 -27.01 -37.33
CA ALA A 892 -19.24 -26.50 -36.04
C ALA A 892 -19.71 -25.03 -36.13
N MET A 893 -20.00 -24.55 -37.34
CA MET A 893 -20.44 -23.17 -37.58
C MET A 893 -21.79 -22.92 -36.92
N THR A 894 -21.83 -22.04 -35.92
CA THR A 894 -23.09 -21.75 -35.22
C THR A 894 -23.91 -20.65 -35.90
N VAL A 895 -23.30 -19.79 -36.71
CA VAL A 895 -23.99 -18.64 -37.33
C VAL A 895 -23.45 -18.29 -38.72
N VAL A 896 -24.34 -18.28 -39.71
CA VAL A 896 -24.19 -17.61 -41.00
C VAL A 896 -24.72 -16.18 -40.81
N PRO A 897 -23.90 -15.12 -40.92
CA PRO A 897 -24.34 -13.76 -40.61
C PRO A 897 -25.52 -13.34 -41.50
N GLY A 898 -26.59 -12.80 -40.90
CA GLY A 898 -27.71 -12.25 -41.66
C GLY A 898 -27.35 -11.09 -42.61
N ALA A 899 -26.21 -10.43 -42.37
CA ALA A 899 -25.68 -9.39 -43.26
C ALA A 899 -25.00 -9.95 -44.52
N VAL A 900 -24.47 -11.17 -44.48
CA VAL A 900 -23.78 -11.79 -45.63
C VAL A 900 -23.89 -13.31 -45.57
N GLY A 901 -25.02 -13.81 -46.06
CA GLY A 901 -25.30 -15.22 -46.14
C GLY A 901 -26.02 -15.58 -47.43
N ALA A 902 -25.78 -16.81 -47.89
CA ALA A 902 -26.56 -17.43 -48.94
C ALA A 902 -27.04 -18.80 -48.47
N TRP A 903 -28.23 -19.20 -48.93
CA TRP A 903 -28.88 -20.45 -48.56
C TRP A 903 -29.47 -21.13 -49.80
N ARG A 904 -29.45 -22.46 -49.80
CA ARG A 904 -30.23 -23.25 -50.76
C ARG A 904 -31.71 -23.15 -50.36
N ALA A 905 -32.59 -22.82 -51.30
CA ALA A 905 -34.02 -22.66 -51.03
C ALA A 905 -34.64 -23.95 -50.45
N GLU A 906 -34.18 -25.11 -50.89
CA GLU A 906 -34.56 -26.41 -50.33
C GLU A 906 -34.20 -26.55 -48.85
N ALA A 907 -32.97 -26.20 -48.47
CA ALA A 907 -32.51 -26.26 -47.08
C ALA A 907 -33.32 -25.31 -46.18
N LEU A 908 -33.66 -24.11 -46.67
CA LEU A 908 -34.57 -23.19 -45.96
C LEU A 908 -35.96 -23.81 -45.75
N LYS A 909 -36.54 -24.42 -46.78
CA LYS A 909 -37.86 -25.08 -46.68
C LYS A 909 -37.85 -26.23 -45.68
N GLN A 910 -36.82 -27.08 -45.70
CA GLN A 910 -36.65 -28.19 -44.74
C GLN A 910 -36.42 -27.71 -43.30
N ALA A 911 -35.81 -26.54 -43.11
CA ALA A 911 -35.65 -25.92 -41.81
C ALA A 911 -36.93 -25.19 -41.31
N GLY A 912 -37.96 -25.06 -42.15
CA GLY A 912 -39.20 -24.36 -41.81
C GLY A 912 -39.17 -22.84 -42.06
N GLY A 913 -38.21 -22.36 -42.86
CA GLY A 913 -37.97 -20.94 -43.12
C GLY A 913 -37.16 -20.26 -42.01
N TYR A 914 -37.26 -18.93 -41.93
CA TYR A 914 -36.61 -18.11 -40.90
C TYR A 914 -37.40 -18.20 -39.57
N PRO A 915 -36.77 -18.61 -38.46
CA PRO A 915 -37.47 -18.82 -37.18
C PRO A 915 -37.91 -17.49 -36.54
N PRO A 916 -39.19 -17.33 -36.15
CA PRO A 916 -39.70 -16.07 -35.57
C PRO A 916 -39.62 -15.99 -34.04
N ASP A 917 -39.25 -17.06 -33.36
CA ASP A 917 -39.28 -17.21 -31.90
C ASP A 917 -37.94 -16.82 -31.21
N THR A 918 -36.93 -16.44 -31.98
CA THR A 918 -35.61 -16.02 -31.50
C THR A 918 -35.20 -14.65 -32.05
N LEU A 919 -34.37 -13.90 -31.30
CA LEU A 919 -33.83 -12.60 -31.74
C LEU A 919 -32.61 -12.70 -32.66
N ALA A 920 -32.02 -13.89 -32.79
CA ALA A 920 -30.90 -14.18 -33.67
C ALA A 920 -31.36 -15.26 -34.68
N GLU A 921 -32.25 -14.85 -35.58
CA GLU A 921 -32.88 -15.73 -36.56
C GLU A 921 -31.87 -16.43 -37.46
N ASP A 922 -30.74 -15.78 -37.70
CA ASP A 922 -29.65 -16.25 -38.54
C ASP A 922 -28.84 -17.38 -37.87
N GLN A 923 -28.57 -17.25 -36.57
CA GLN A 923 -27.94 -18.29 -35.76
C GLN A 923 -28.86 -19.51 -35.60
N ASP A 924 -30.11 -19.29 -35.24
CA ASP A 924 -31.13 -20.35 -35.10
C ASP A 924 -31.26 -21.15 -36.41
N LEU A 925 -31.45 -20.44 -37.53
CA LEU A 925 -31.53 -21.04 -38.86
C LEU A 925 -30.27 -21.83 -39.22
N THR A 926 -29.08 -21.32 -38.90
CA THR A 926 -27.81 -22.00 -39.20
C THR A 926 -27.71 -23.34 -38.46
N ILE A 927 -28.12 -23.38 -37.19
CA ILE A 927 -28.13 -24.61 -36.40
C ILE A 927 -29.24 -25.55 -36.91
N ALA A 928 -30.42 -25.02 -37.26
CA ALA A 928 -31.52 -25.79 -37.81
C ALA A 928 -31.16 -26.50 -39.13
N ILE A 929 -30.51 -25.79 -40.07
CA ILE A 929 -30.06 -26.34 -41.35
C ILE A 929 -29.08 -27.50 -41.15
N GLN A 930 -28.09 -27.33 -40.27
CA GLN A 930 -27.14 -28.42 -39.98
C GLN A 930 -27.78 -29.61 -39.29
N ARG A 931 -28.80 -29.39 -38.45
CA ARG A 931 -29.58 -30.48 -37.84
C ARG A 931 -30.32 -31.34 -38.88
N GLN A 932 -30.65 -30.77 -40.04
CA GLN A 932 -31.21 -31.50 -41.18
C GLN A 932 -30.15 -32.20 -42.05
N GLY A 933 -28.87 -32.15 -41.67
CA GLY A 933 -27.78 -32.84 -42.36
C GLY A 933 -27.06 -32.03 -43.43
N TRP A 934 -27.46 -30.78 -43.66
CA TRP A 934 -26.80 -29.89 -44.61
C TRP A 934 -25.47 -29.36 -44.08
N LYS A 935 -24.49 -29.19 -44.97
CA LYS A 935 -23.21 -28.55 -44.64
C LYS A 935 -23.28 -27.04 -44.79
N VAL A 936 -22.47 -26.36 -43.99
CA VAL A 936 -22.29 -24.90 -44.04
C VAL A 936 -20.85 -24.60 -44.46
N ARG A 937 -20.67 -23.73 -45.45
CA ARG A 937 -19.34 -23.25 -45.87
C ARG A 937 -19.10 -21.80 -45.49
N TYR A 938 -17.83 -21.42 -45.46
CA TYR A 938 -17.39 -20.05 -45.25
C TYR A 938 -16.54 -19.61 -46.45
N ASP A 939 -16.85 -18.44 -47.01
CA ASP A 939 -16.10 -17.81 -48.09
C ASP A 939 -15.51 -16.48 -47.62
N GLN A 940 -14.20 -16.46 -47.40
CA GLN A 940 -13.48 -15.26 -46.93
C GLN A 940 -13.47 -14.11 -47.95
N ASP A 941 -13.62 -14.40 -49.24
CA ASP A 941 -13.60 -13.43 -50.33
C ASP A 941 -15.00 -12.84 -50.61
N ALA A 942 -16.06 -13.49 -50.12
CA ALA A 942 -17.42 -12.95 -50.15
C ALA A 942 -17.58 -11.88 -49.06
N VAL A 943 -16.99 -10.70 -49.28
CA VAL A 943 -16.98 -9.60 -48.31
C VAL A 943 -18.27 -8.80 -48.36
N ALA A 944 -18.73 -8.31 -47.22
CA ALA A 944 -19.81 -7.33 -47.12
C ALA A 944 -19.48 -6.24 -46.10
N PHE A 945 -19.81 -4.99 -46.38
CA PHE A 945 -19.56 -3.87 -45.47
C PHE A 945 -20.84 -3.44 -44.75
N THR A 946 -20.85 -3.52 -43.43
CA THR A 946 -22.00 -3.21 -42.56
C THR A 946 -21.75 -1.96 -41.72
N GLU A 947 -22.83 -1.33 -41.25
CA GLU A 947 -22.74 -0.18 -40.34
C GLU A 947 -22.64 -0.65 -38.87
N ALA A 948 -21.56 -0.27 -38.18
CA ALA A 948 -21.37 -0.48 -36.75
C ALA A 948 -21.96 0.69 -35.94
N PRO A 949 -22.45 0.47 -34.70
CA PRO A 949 -22.92 1.54 -33.84
C PRO A 949 -21.83 2.57 -33.51
N GLU A 950 -22.17 3.85 -33.58
CA GLU A 950 -21.22 4.95 -33.30
C GLU A 950 -21.15 5.33 -31.81
N THR A 951 -22.02 4.79 -30.94
CA THR A 951 -22.02 5.08 -29.49
C THR A 951 -22.01 3.81 -28.64
N PHE A 952 -21.45 3.88 -27.44
CA PHE A 952 -21.45 2.75 -26.49
C PHE A 952 -22.85 2.28 -26.12
N ARG A 953 -23.82 3.19 -25.99
CA ARG A 953 -25.22 2.85 -25.71
C ARG A 953 -25.83 2.05 -26.86
N ALA A 954 -25.59 2.45 -28.10
CA ALA A 954 -26.08 1.74 -29.28
C ALA A 954 -25.38 0.38 -29.44
N LEU A 955 -24.06 0.31 -29.19
CA LEU A 955 -23.30 -0.93 -29.15
C LEU A 955 -23.87 -1.91 -28.10
N ALA A 956 -24.11 -1.45 -26.86
CA ALA A 956 -24.66 -2.29 -25.80
C ALA A 956 -26.05 -2.82 -26.15
N LYS A 957 -26.91 -2.03 -26.81
CA LYS A 957 -28.22 -2.48 -27.32
C LYS A 957 -28.07 -3.56 -28.39
N GLN A 958 -27.18 -3.37 -29.36
CA GLN A 958 -26.89 -4.35 -30.40
C GLN A 958 -26.42 -5.67 -29.78
N ARG A 959 -25.43 -5.60 -28.88
CA ARG A 959 -24.83 -6.77 -28.26
C ARG A 959 -25.77 -7.50 -27.33
N PHE A 960 -26.66 -6.79 -26.63
CA PHE A 960 -27.70 -7.41 -25.82
C PHE A 960 -28.64 -8.28 -26.64
N ARG A 961 -29.06 -7.81 -27.81
CA ARG A 961 -29.86 -8.63 -28.73
C ARG A 961 -29.13 -9.90 -29.13
N TRP A 962 -27.85 -9.79 -29.49
CA TRP A 962 -27.04 -10.94 -29.94
C TRP A 962 -26.79 -11.93 -28.80
N ALA A 963 -26.43 -11.45 -27.61
CA ALA A 963 -26.24 -12.30 -26.44
C ALA A 963 -27.54 -13.00 -26.04
N PHE A 964 -28.66 -12.28 -26.03
CA PHE A 964 -29.98 -12.87 -25.72
C PHE A 964 -30.43 -13.87 -26.79
N GLY A 965 -30.29 -13.53 -28.08
CA GLY A 965 -30.58 -14.43 -29.19
C GLY A 965 -29.70 -15.68 -29.19
N THR A 966 -28.42 -15.55 -28.86
CA THR A 966 -27.50 -16.67 -28.66
C THR A 966 -28.00 -17.58 -27.54
N LEU A 967 -28.39 -17.02 -26.38
CA LEU A 967 -28.97 -17.81 -25.28
C LEU A 967 -30.24 -18.55 -25.69
N GLN A 968 -31.12 -17.90 -26.46
CA GLN A 968 -32.33 -18.53 -26.99
C GLN A 968 -31.98 -19.70 -27.91
N CYS A 969 -31.01 -19.54 -28.82
CA CYS A 969 -30.57 -20.59 -29.73
C CYS A 969 -29.94 -21.77 -28.98
N LEU A 970 -29.04 -21.50 -28.03
CA LEU A 970 -28.39 -22.53 -27.21
C LEU A 970 -29.42 -23.34 -26.41
N TRP A 971 -30.45 -22.66 -25.87
CA TRP A 971 -31.56 -23.31 -25.17
C TRP A 971 -32.41 -24.16 -26.11
N LYS A 972 -32.91 -23.56 -27.21
CA LYS A 972 -33.79 -24.21 -28.19
C LYS A 972 -33.14 -25.43 -28.85
N HIS A 973 -31.83 -25.40 -29.08
CA HIS A 973 -31.08 -26.47 -29.74
C HIS A 973 -30.28 -27.35 -28.78
N GLY A 974 -30.51 -27.27 -27.45
CA GLY A 974 -29.77 -28.05 -26.45
C GLY A 974 -29.83 -29.57 -26.66
N ALA A 975 -30.86 -30.08 -27.34
CA ALA A 975 -30.97 -31.48 -27.72
C ALA A 975 -29.77 -31.99 -28.55
N VAL A 976 -29.08 -31.12 -29.31
CA VAL A 976 -27.89 -31.47 -30.10
C VAL A 976 -26.76 -32.01 -29.21
N LEU A 977 -26.61 -31.48 -28.00
CA LEU A 977 -25.61 -31.96 -27.02
C LEU A 977 -25.94 -33.37 -26.55
N ARG A 978 -27.23 -33.65 -26.29
CA ARG A 978 -27.70 -34.96 -25.83
C ARG A 978 -27.64 -36.02 -26.92
N THR A 979 -27.94 -35.66 -28.17
CA THR A 979 -27.92 -36.61 -29.31
C THR A 979 -26.54 -36.81 -29.91
N GLY A 980 -25.59 -35.90 -29.63
CA GLY A 980 -24.26 -35.91 -30.25
C GLY A 980 -24.27 -35.65 -31.76
N ARG A 981 -25.40 -35.18 -32.32
CA ARG A 981 -25.61 -35.02 -33.77
C ARG A 981 -26.26 -33.66 -34.07
N PRO A 982 -25.71 -32.88 -35.03
CA PRO A 982 -24.48 -33.11 -35.79
C PRO A 982 -23.21 -33.05 -34.91
N ARG A 983 -22.21 -33.90 -35.21
CA ARG A 983 -21.02 -34.09 -34.35
C ARG A 983 -20.23 -32.80 -34.11
N GLY A 984 -19.99 -32.00 -35.16
CA GLY A 984 -19.25 -30.74 -35.05
C GLY A 984 -19.91 -29.73 -34.11
N LEU A 985 -21.22 -29.51 -34.30
CA LEU A 985 -22.03 -28.67 -33.41
C LEU A 985 -22.09 -29.21 -31.98
N ALA A 986 -22.27 -30.52 -31.79
CA ALA A 986 -22.42 -31.12 -30.48
C ALA A 986 -21.12 -31.15 -29.65
N LEU A 987 -19.98 -31.41 -30.30
CA LEU A 987 -18.68 -31.53 -29.60
C LEU A 987 -17.95 -30.19 -29.46
N VAL A 988 -18.19 -29.25 -30.38
CA VAL A 988 -17.41 -28.01 -30.46
C VAL A 988 -18.30 -26.77 -30.50
N GLY A 989 -19.20 -26.66 -31.47
CA GLY A 989 -19.94 -25.42 -31.75
C GLY A 989 -20.77 -24.91 -30.56
N LEU A 990 -21.67 -25.75 -30.03
CA LEU A 990 -22.51 -25.38 -28.88
C LEU A 990 -21.71 -25.33 -27.57
N PRO A 991 -20.85 -26.32 -27.24
CA PRO A 991 -20.05 -26.26 -26.00
C PRO A 991 -19.17 -25.02 -25.92
N GLN A 992 -18.48 -24.62 -27.01
CA GLN A 992 -17.63 -23.43 -26.97
C GLN A 992 -18.46 -22.15 -26.80
N ALA A 993 -19.64 -22.07 -27.43
CA ALA A 993 -20.51 -20.91 -27.30
C ALA A 993 -21.05 -20.79 -25.87
N MET A 994 -21.49 -21.91 -25.27
CA MET A 994 -21.92 -21.95 -23.87
C MET A 994 -20.77 -21.56 -22.92
N LEU A 995 -19.58 -22.13 -23.11
CA LEU A 995 -18.46 -21.91 -22.21
C LEU A 995 -17.87 -20.51 -22.36
N PHE A 996 -17.49 -20.10 -23.58
CA PHE A 996 -16.70 -18.89 -23.80
C PHE A 996 -17.52 -17.64 -24.11
N GLN A 997 -18.70 -17.75 -24.74
CA GLN A 997 -19.54 -16.59 -25.01
C GLN A 997 -20.50 -16.27 -23.86
N VAL A 998 -20.92 -17.28 -23.09
CA VAL A 998 -21.85 -17.12 -21.95
C VAL A 998 -21.12 -17.28 -20.62
N GLY A 999 -20.57 -18.46 -20.32
CA GLY A 999 -20.00 -18.79 -19.00
C GLY A 999 -18.85 -17.88 -18.58
N PHE A 1000 -17.81 -17.76 -19.41
CA PHE A 1000 -16.67 -16.89 -19.16
C PHE A 1000 -17.07 -15.42 -19.03
N ALA A 1001 -17.97 -14.94 -19.89
CA ALA A 1001 -18.47 -13.58 -19.80
C ALA A 1001 -19.24 -13.34 -18.49
N ALA A 1002 -19.97 -14.34 -17.97
CA ALA A 1002 -20.66 -14.24 -16.68
C ALA A 1002 -19.70 -14.18 -15.47
N ILE A 1003 -18.55 -14.88 -15.55
CA ILE A 1003 -17.55 -14.94 -14.46
C ILE A 1003 -16.54 -13.77 -14.52
N SER A 1004 -16.28 -13.22 -15.72
CA SER A 1004 -15.28 -12.15 -15.94
C SER A 1004 -15.37 -10.93 -14.99
N PRO A 1005 -16.55 -10.44 -14.58
CA PRO A 1005 -16.64 -9.34 -13.61
C PRO A 1005 -16.02 -9.67 -12.26
N VAL A 1006 -16.11 -10.93 -11.81
CA VAL A 1006 -15.51 -11.39 -10.55
C VAL A 1006 -13.99 -11.36 -10.65
N ILE A 1007 -13.43 -11.71 -11.82
CA ILE A 1007 -11.99 -11.64 -12.09
C ILE A 1007 -11.50 -10.18 -12.04
N ASP A 1008 -12.21 -9.26 -12.71
CA ASP A 1008 -11.85 -7.83 -12.70
C ASP A 1008 -11.94 -7.23 -11.30
N LEU A 1009 -12.97 -7.59 -10.54
CA LEU A 1009 -13.13 -7.12 -9.17
C LEU A 1009 -12.04 -7.67 -8.24
N ALA A 1010 -11.68 -8.95 -8.36
CA ALA A 1010 -10.58 -9.55 -7.60
C ALA A 1010 -9.23 -8.88 -7.93
N LEU A 1011 -8.99 -8.53 -9.20
CA LEU A 1011 -7.80 -7.77 -9.60
C LEU A 1011 -7.79 -6.37 -8.97
N ILE A 1012 -8.92 -5.65 -8.95
CA ILE A 1012 -9.03 -4.34 -8.30
C ILE A 1012 -8.74 -4.47 -6.80
N PHE A 1013 -9.35 -5.44 -6.10
CA PHE A 1013 -9.07 -5.68 -4.69
C PHE A 1013 -7.60 -6.03 -4.44
N SER A 1014 -6.99 -6.85 -5.30
CA SER A 1014 -5.57 -7.17 -5.21
C SER A 1014 -4.70 -5.93 -5.42
N ILE A 1015 -5.00 -5.05 -6.38
CA ILE A 1015 -4.24 -3.82 -6.61
C ILE A 1015 -4.36 -2.88 -5.40
N VAL A 1016 -5.57 -2.69 -4.89
CA VAL A 1016 -5.81 -1.84 -3.70
C VAL A 1016 -5.11 -2.43 -2.47
N GLY A 1017 -5.24 -3.73 -2.23
CA GLY A 1017 -4.59 -4.41 -1.13
C GLY A 1017 -3.06 -4.35 -1.22
N THR A 1018 -2.49 -4.54 -2.42
CA THR A 1018 -1.05 -4.38 -2.62
C THR A 1018 -0.60 -2.93 -2.42
N ALA A 1019 -1.41 -1.94 -2.82
CA ALA A 1019 -1.09 -0.53 -2.56
C ALA A 1019 -1.10 -0.20 -1.06
N MET A 1020 -2.06 -0.74 -0.31
CA MET A 1020 -2.10 -0.63 1.16
C MET A 1020 -0.87 -1.30 1.78
N ARG A 1021 -0.54 -2.54 1.36
CA ARG A 1021 0.67 -3.22 1.84
C ARG A 1021 1.96 -2.45 1.52
N VAL A 1022 2.08 -1.83 0.34
CA VAL A 1022 3.25 -1.00 -0.02
C VAL A 1022 3.37 0.19 0.93
N GLN A 1023 2.26 0.79 1.32
CA GLN A 1023 2.21 1.89 2.29
C GLN A 1023 2.61 1.43 3.70
N GLU A 1024 2.19 0.23 4.10
CA GLU A 1024 2.43 -0.35 5.42
C GLU A 1024 3.85 -0.94 5.58
N HIS A 1025 4.32 -1.71 4.60
CA HIS A 1025 5.53 -2.56 4.68
C HIS A 1025 6.72 -1.99 3.88
N GLY A 1026 6.48 -0.97 3.04
CA GLY A 1026 7.46 -0.43 2.12
C GLY A 1026 7.70 -1.32 0.89
N TRP A 1027 8.33 -0.74 -0.13
CA TRP A 1027 8.51 -1.38 -1.45
C TRP A 1027 9.28 -2.71 -1.40
N ALA A 1028 10.25 -2.83 -0.50
CA ALA A 1028 11.16 -3.97 -0.44
C ALA A 1028 10.44 -5.30 -0.17
N GLN A 1029 9.42 -5.31 0.69
CA GLN A 1029 8.67 -6.52 1.03
C GLN A 1029 7.57 -6.84 0.00
N THR A 1030 6.98 -5.83 -0.66
CA THR A 1030 5.81 -6.02 -1.54
C THR A 1030 6.14 -6.12 -3.04
N HIS A 1031 7.38 -5.89 -3.44
CA HIS A 1031 7.75 -5.86 -4.87
C HIS A 1031 7.42 -7.17 -5.61
N THR A 1032 7.50 -8.32 -4.93
CA THR A 1032 7.28 -9.64 -5.53
C THR A 1032 5.83 -9.81 -6.00
N ASP A 1033 4.84 -9.36 -5.22
CA ASP A 1033 3.42 -9.40 -5.59
C ASP A 1033 3.15 -8.61 -6.87
N LEU A 1034 3.66 -7.37 -6.94
CA LEU A 1034 3.48 -6.50 -8.10
C LEU A 1034 4.16 -7.07 -9.34
N VAL A 1035 5.37 -7.59 -9.19
CA VAL A 1035 6.09 -8.24 -10.29
C VAL A 1035 5.31 -9.46 -10.79
N MET A 1036 4.76 -10.28 -9.90
CA MET A 1036 3.95 -11.43 -10.27
C MET A 1036 2.67 -11.02 -11.01
N MET A 1037 1.92 -10.05 -10.49
CA MET A 1037 0.71 -9.51 -11.14
C MET A 1037 1.03 -8.92 -12.52
N ALA A 1038 2.10 -8.13 -12.62
CA ALA A 1038 2.56 -7.56 -13.88
C ALA A 1038 2.99 -8.65 -14.87
N THR A 1039 3.69 -9.69 -14.41
CA THR A 1039 4.12 -10.82 -15.23
C THR A 1039 2.92 -11.56 -15.81
N TYR A 1040 1.91 -11.88 -15.00
CA TYR A 1040 0.68 -12.50 -15.50
C TYR A 1040 -0.07 -11.63 -16.50
N TRP A 1041 -0.18 -10.32 -16.23
CA TRP A 1041 -0.85 -9.39 -17.13
C TRP A 1041 -0.12 -9.26 -18.48
N ILE A 1042 1.21 -9.17 -18.46
CA ILE A 1042 2.05 -9.11 -19.66
C ILE A 1042 1.92 -10.42 -20.45
N ALA A 1043 2.04 -11.58 -19.79
CA ALA A 1043 1.93 -12.88 -20.44
C ALA A 1043 0.56 -13.06 -21.13
N PHE A 1044 -0.53 -12.73 -20.43
CA PHE A 1044 -1.88 -12.82 -21.00
C PHE A 1044 -2.11 -11.85 -22.17
N THR A 1045 -1.58 -10.63 -22.06
CA THR A 1045 -1.61 -9.64 -23.14
C THR A 1045 -0.78 -10.06 -24.35
N ALA A 1046 0.38 -10.69 -24.13
CA ALA A 1046 1.19 -11.23 -25.20
C ALA A 1046 0.47 -12.35 -25.97
N ILE A 1047 -0.24 -13.25 -25.28
CA ILE A 1047 -1.02 -14.32 -25.92
C ILE A 1047 -2.15 -13.76 -26.79
N ASP A 1048 -2.92 -12.79 -26.28
CA ASP A 1048 -3.99 -12.16 -27.04
C ASP A 1048 -3.45 -11.38 -28.26
N LEU A 1049 -2.32 -10.68 -28.10
CA LEU A 1049 -1.64 -9.99 -29.21
C LEU A 1049 -1.13 -10.98 -30.26
N LEU A 1050 -0.60 -12.14 -29.84
CA LEU A 1050 -0.15 -13.20 -30.75
C LEU A 1050 -1.32 -13.77 -31.54
N ALA A 1051 -2.42 -14.13 -30.87
CA ALA A 1051 -3.63 -14.63 -31.53
C ALA A 1051 -4.18 -13.59 -32.52
N ALA A 1052 -4.28 -12.32 -32.11
CA ALA A 1052 -4.72 -11.26 -33.01
C ALA A 1052 -3.77 -11.05 -34.18
N SER A 1053 -2.45 -11.11 -33.98
CA SER A 1053 -1.46 -11.00 -35.06
C SER A 1053 -1.68 -12.07 -36.12
N ILE A 1054 -1.99 -13.31 -35.71
CA ILE A 1054 -2.39 -14.39 -36.62
C ILE A 1054 -3.67 -14.02 -37.36
N ALA A 1055 -4.70 -13.52 -36.67
CA ALA A 1055 -5.96 -13.10 -37.31
C ALA A 1055 -5.76 -12.02 -38.38
N PHE A 1056 -4.90 -11.03 -38.11
CA PHE A 1056 -4.55 -9.97 -39.05
C PHE A 1056 -3.74 -10.49 -40.23
N ALA A 1057 -2.79 -11.40 -40.00
CA ALA A 1057 -2.02 -12.05 -41.06
C ALA A 1057 -2.91 -12.89 -41.99
N LEU A 1058 -3.97 -13.52 -41.44
CA LEU A 1058 -4.96 -14.27 -42.20
C LEU A 1058 -6.00 -13.40 -42.90
N SER A 1059 -6.06 -12.10 -42.59
CA SER A 1059 -7.04 -11.18 -43.17
C SER A 1059 -6.51 -10.53 -44.45
N THR A 1060 -7.28 -10.57 -45.52
CA THR A 1060 -6.96 -9.84 -46.74
C THR A 1060 -7.25 -8.34 -46.58
N ARG A 1061 -6.21 -7.52 -46.75
CA ARG A 1061 -6.26 -6.03 -46.90
C ARG A 1061 -6.70 -5.23 -45.65
N GLU A 1062 -6.41 -5.69 -44.43
CA GLU A 1062 -6.69 -4.92 -43.20
C GLU A 1062 -5.53 -4.05 -42.70
N ARG A 1063 -5.87 -2.98 -41.96
CA ARG A 1063 -4.87 -2.05 -41.39
C ARG A 1063 -4.37 -2.55 -40.04
N TRP A 1064 -3.12 -3.00 -39.99
CA TRP A 1064 -2.45 -3.50 -38.77
C TRP A 1064 -2.39 -2.48 -37.62
N ARG A 1065 -2.48 -1.17 -37.91
CA ARG A 1065 -2.55 -0.12 -36.87
C ARG A 1065 -3.71 -0.29 -35.89
N LEU A 1066 -4.78 -1.00 -36.27
CA LEU A 1066 -5.91 -1.30 -35.36
C LEU A 1066 -5.52 -2.25 -34.22
N MET A 1067 -4.44 -3.04 -34.38
CA MET A 1067 -3.99 -4.01 -33.38
C MET A 1067 -3.61 -3.35 -32.05
N TRP A 1068 -3.07 -2.13 -32.07
CA TRP A 1068 -2.77 -1.37 -30.85
C TRP A 1068 -3.99 -1.10 -29.97
N LEU A 1069 -5.20 -1.13 -30.55
CA LEU A 1069 -6.44 -0.93 -29.80
C LEU A 1069 -6.85 -2.14 -28.95
N LEU A 1070 -6.18 -3.31 -29.07
CA LEU A 1070 -6.45 -4.49 -28.24
C LEU A 1070 -6.12 -4.25 -26.76
N ILE A 1071 -5.03 -3.54 -26.48
CA ILE A 1071 -4.60 -3.23 -25.11
C ILE A 1071 -5.68 -2.38 -24.41
N PRO A 1072 -6.08 -1.21 -24.94
CA PRO A 1072 -7.15 -0.42 -24.30
C PRO A 1072 -8.52 -1.10 -24.40
N GLN A 1073 -8.77 -2.05 -25.32
CA GLN A 1073 -10.03 -2.81 -25.36
C GLN A 1073 -10.25 -3.67 -24.10
N ARG A 1074 -9.18 -4.01 -23.36
CA ARG A 1074 -9.30 -4.67 -22.05
C ARG A 1074 -9.96 -3.77 -20.99
N ILE A 1075 -9.99 -2.45 -21.22
CA ILE A 1075 -10.53 -1.45 -20.31
C ILE A 1075 -11.71 -0.73 -20.98
N GLY A 1076 -12.89 -0.82 -20.37
CA GLY A 1076 -14.16 -0.31 -20.90
C GLY A 1076 -14.90 -1.27 -21.83
N TYR A 1077 -14.30 -1.68 -22.97
CA TYR A 1077 -15.03 -2.48 -23.98
C TYR A 1077 -15.44 -3.86 -23.46
N ARG A 1078 -14.51 -4.59 -22.83
CA ARG A 1078 -14.78 -5.91 -22.22
C ARG A 1078 -15.88 -5.81 -21.16
N GLN A 1079 -15.88 -4.73 -20.39
CA GLN A 1079 -16.83 -4.48 -19.32
C GLN A 1079 -18.25 -4.28 -19.84
N ILE A 1080 -18.39 -3.63 -21.01
CA ILE A 1080 -19.68 -3.55 -21.70
C ILE A 1080 -20.13 -4.95 -22.16
N MET A 1081 -19.22 -5.80 -22.68
CA MET A 1081 -19.56 -7.13 -23.18
C MET A 1081 -20.10 -8.04 -22.07
N TYR A 1082 -19.42 -8.13 -20.92
CA TYR A 1082 -19.94 -8.95 -19.82
C TYR A 1082 -21.24 -8.38 -19.23
N TYR A 1083 -21.39 -7.04 -19.16
CA TYR A 1083 -22.62 -6.42 -18.64
C TYR A 1083 -23.81 -6.83 -19.51
N VAL A 1084 -23.59 -6.81 -20.82
CA VAL A 1084 -24.57 -7.22 -21.80
C VAL A 1084 -24.96 -8.70 -21.63
N VAL A 1085 -24.00 -9.60 -21.41
CA VAL A 1085 -24.28 -11.03 -21.19
C VAL A 1085 -25.02 -11.26 -19.89
N LEU A 1086 -24.60 -10.63 -18.79
CA LEU A 1086 -25.32 -10.70 -17.50
C LEU A 1086 -26.75 -10.18 -17.61
N LYS A 1087 -26.93 -9.08 -18.34
CA LYS A 1087 -28.27 -8.54 -18.63
C LYS A 1087 -29.10 -9.51 -19.46
N ALA A 1088 -28.50 -10.19 -20.44
CA ALA A 1088 -29.17 -11.19 -21.26
C ALA A 1088 -29.57 -12.44 -20.44
N LEU A 1089 -28.70 -12.92 -19.55
CA LEU A 1089 -29.01 -14.00 -18.60
C LEU A 1089 -30.15 -13.61 -17.66
N ALA A 1090 -30.08 -12.43 -17.04
CA ALA A 1090 -31.14 -11.93 -16.18
C ALA A 1090 -32.47 -11.78 -16.93
N ALA A 1091 -32.45 -11.30 -18.17
CA ALA A 1091 -33.64 -11.27 -19.02
C ALA A 1091 -34.15 -12.68 -19.31
N ALA A 1092 -33.28 -13.63 -19.66
CA ALA A 1092 -33.68 -15.00 -19.98
C ALA A 1092 -34.34 -15.68 -18.78
N ILE A 1093 -33.86 -15.42 -17.56
CA ILE A 1093 -34.44 -15.93 -16.32
C ILE A 1093 -35.78 -15.25 -15.99
N ARG A 1094 -35.90 -13.93 -16.17
CA ARG A 1094 -37.13 -13.16 -15.87
C ARG A 1094 -38.26 -13.41 -16.88
N GLY A 1095 -37.92 -13.81 -18.10
CA GLY A 1095 -38.86 -14.10 -19.20
C GLY A 1095 -39.66 -12.93 -19.79
N PRO A 1096 -39.11 -11.71 -19.94
CA PRO A 1096 -39.80 -10.62 -20.60
C PRO A 1096 -39.92 -10.88 -22.11
N ARG A 1097 -40.90 -10.24 -22.76
CA ARG A 1097 -40.92 -10.15 -24.22
C ARG A 1097 -39.85 -9.15 -24.66
N VAL A 1098 -38.81 -9.62 -25.34
CA VAL A 1098 -37.72 -8.77 -25.86
C VAL A 1098 -37.91 -8.60 -27.37
N GLY A 1099 -38.03 -7.36 -27.83
CA GLY A 1099 -38.21 -7.03 -29.24
C GLY A 1099 -36.91 -6.60 -29.94
N TRP A 1100 -36.96 -6.49 -31.28
CA TRP A 1100 -35.79 -6.17 -32.10
C TRP A 1100 -35.15 -4.81 -31.73
N GLY A 1101 -35.94 -3.75 -31.55
CA GLY A 1101 -35.47 -2.42 -31.14
C GLY A 1101 -34.56 -1.72 -32.18
N LYS A 1102 -34.96 -0.54 -32.68
CA LYS A 1102 -34.24 0.19 -33.74
C LYS A 1102 -32.88 0.75 -33.25
N LEU A 1103 -31.86 0.65 -34.11
CA LEU A 1103 -30.58 1.38 -33.98
C LEU A 1103 -30.62 2.61 -34.90
N GLU A 1104 -30.10 3.75 -34.45
CA GLU A 1104 -29.96 4.95 -35.31
C GLU A 1104 -28.86 4.73 -36.34
N ARG A 1105 -29.12 5.09 -37.60
CA ARG A 1105 -28.19 4.92 -38.74
C ARG A 1105 -27.63 6.26 -39.19
N SER A 1106 -26.31 6.32 -39.42
CA SER A 1106 -25.59 7.50 -39.91
C SER A 1106 -25.46 7.53 -41.44
N GLY A 1107 -25.55 6.39 -42.12
CA GLY A 1107 -25.43 6.29 -43.58
C GLY A 1107 -24.00 6.48 -44.11
N ARG A 1108 -22.99 6.38 -43.25
CA ARG A 1108 -21.57 6.65 -43.58
C ARG A 1108 -20.75 5.41 -43.98
N VAL A 1109 -21.40 4.39 -44.55
CA VAL A 1109 -20.71 3.15 -44.97
C VAL A 1109 -19.91 3.41 -46.26
N SER A 1110 -18.59 3.24 -46.23
CA SER A 1110 -17.76 3.23 -47.44
C SER A 1110 -17.32 1.80 -47.77
N ALA A 1111 -17.53 1.39 -49.03
CA ALA A 1111 -17.05 0.12 -49.60
C ALA A 1111 -15.84 0.33 -50.55
N SER A 1112 -15.19 1.51 -50.48
CA SER A 1112 -14.01 1.89 -51.29
C SER A 1112 -12.81 0.98 -51.06
#